data_AF-V8CKY5-F1
#
_entry.id   AF-V8CKY5-F1
#
_cell.length_a   1.000
_cell.length_b   1.000
_cell.length_c   1.000
_cell.angle_alpha   90.00
_cell.angle_beta   90.00
_cell.angle_gamma   90.00
#
_symmetry.space_group_name_H-M   'P 1'
#
loop_
_entity.id
_entity.type
_entity.pdbx_description
1 polymer ?
#
loop_
_entity_poly.entity_id
_entity_poly.type
_entity_poly.pdbx_seq_one_letter_code
_entity_poly.pdbx_strand_id
1 'polypeptide(L)'
;MPACQNLDSSTKGTRLTVCFDARALMHISRASANRSGITLSAYQVLLALNKICEVRLFCELEFYTLCKRECAKLESLKGFSFVNRFSLVERALSYLCYQKYSICHYLRERNHPILDRAMRAVFLPFIILARYHKLGSSTLESMQSCDILFSPYYAFAKEIAALDSVRFTLLHDVIPIVYEEHFRMSDIPIDKLLRQVLRQVLRQRHDFYDIADSLNVKDFYITNSAFTKADFLKHFPTRLCESHISVALLGADREIFYRDFDERKNAQIRERYHIPHNARYIFSLCSLDPRKNLIFVARNFIECIKKHNINDLVLVLGGGAWESFIGELESSFDSLGEWRSKIIRAGYVEDRHLANLFSHSLASVYLSTYEGFGLPVLESMSCGCPTIASSTTSVPEVLGDGGIALDPNDALGLQEAIYKIYSDESYARELSQRALEQAGRFGWEKCAGEMYSAFSHALGKQDSALGNHSADFGDFRTTADHKSSSALKSPKNYESNTAIPRILEENQAKSKNQTELESSSRAAQSGVAIHSPNTQNLESSIDCHADFQSARNDSNNAQSLNELAQDSRNFTQNAPTLNAPQAQANLDSSKSPSDSKILDEKCGLQGKSQRSYLSGNDCRDFSPLPHFSLKAESPQAKKE
;
A
#
# COMPACT_ATOMS: atom_id res chain seq x y z
N MET A 1 22.26 18.41 -1.39
CA MET A 1 23.09 18.86 -0.24
C MET A 1 23.96 20.01 -0.71
N PRO A 2 24.44 20.92 0.17
CA PRO A 2 24.39 20.92 1.65
C PRO A 2 23.23 21.80 2.19
N ALA A 3 22.99 21.95 3.50
CA ALA A 3 23.65 21.38 4.67
C ALA A 3 22.60 20.84 5.67
N CYS A 4 22.79 19.63 6.16
CA CYS A 4 22.24 19.19 7.44
C CYS A 4 23.41 18.67 8.26
N GLN A 5 24.26 19.60 8.70
CA GLN A 5 25.44 19.32 9.53
C GLN A 5 25.20 19.89 10.91
N ASN A 6 25.41 19.05 11.92
CA ASN A 6 25.59 19.41 13.32
C ASN A 6 24.48 20.28 13.92
N LEU A 7 23.35 19.63 14.26
CA LEU A 7 22.66 20.00 15.50
C LEU A 7 23.67 19.86 16.64
N ASP A 8 24.04 21.00 17.23
CA ASP A 8 25.12 21.07 18.21
C ASP A 8 24.82 20.21 19.44
N SER A 9 25.79 19.39 19.84
CA SER A 9 25.66 18.45 20.96
C SER A 9 25.65 19.11 22.34
N SER A 10 25.77 20.44 22.38
CA SER A 10 25.93 21.27 23.58
C SER A 10 24.62 21.60 24.31
N THR A 11 23.48 21.70 23.61
CA THR A 11 22.16 21.92 24.22
C THR A 11 21.41 20.61 24.49
N LYS A 12 21.90 19.83 25.45
CA LYS A 12 21.17 18.64 25.97
C LYS A 12 19.96 19.04 26.83
N GLY A 13 18.93 19.56 26.18
CA GLY A 13 17.56 19.30 26.66
C GLY A 13 17.32 17.79 26.67
N THR A 14 16.58 17.29 27.65
CA THR A 14 16.17 15.88 27.69
C THR A 14 15.32 15.57 26.46
N ARG A 15 15.77 14.60 25.64
CA ARG A 15 14.97 14.08 24.53
C ARG A 15 13.63 13.59 25.05
N LEU A 16 12.55 13.84 24.31
CA LEU A 16 11.24 13.28 24.64
C LEU A 16 11.32 11.76 24.65
N THR A 17 10.77 11.15 25.71
CA THR A 17 10.67 9.69 25.82
C THR A 17 9.31 9.24 25.28
N VAL A 18 9.31 8.41 24.24
CA VAL A 18 8.10 7.94 23.58
C VAL A 18 7.94 6.44 23.83
N CYS A 19 6.81 6.04 24.42
CA CYS A 19 6.39 4.66 24.54
C CYS A 19 5.57 4.25 23.29
N PHE A 20 6.22 3.55 22.36
CA PHE A 20 5.68 3.21 21.05
C PHE A 20 4.99 1.83 21.06
N ASP A 21 3.78 1.74 20.52
CA ASP A 21 3.05 0.47 20.37
C ASP A 21 3.60 -0.39 19.24
N ALA A 22 4.35 -1.43 19.61
CA ALA A 22 4.97 -2.36 18.67
C ALA A 22 3.98 -3.34 18.02
N ARG A 23 2.68 -3.34 18.37
CA ARG A 23 1.69 -4.24 17.74
C ARG A 23 1.68 -4.11 16.22
N ALA A 24 1.80 -2.90 15.66
CA ALA A 24 1.80 -2.69 14.20
C ALA A 24 3.02 -3.31 13.47
N LEU A 25 4.07 -3.68 14.21
CA LEU A 25 5.29 -4.30 13.68
C LEU A 25 5.19 -5.83 13.61
N MET A 26 4.09 -6.44 14.04
CA MET A 26 3.93 -7.89 14.17
C MET A 26 4.05 -8.68 12.84
N HIS A 27 4.11 -8.02 11.69
CA HIS A 27 4.23 -8.63 10.35
C HIS A 27 5.41 -8.05 9.54
N ILE A 28 6.29 -7.24 10.15
CA ILE A 28 7.26 -6.42 9.40
C ILE A 28 8.25 -7.24 8.55
N SER A 29 8.65 -8.44 9.00
CA SER A 29 9.61 -9.28 8.28
C SER A 29 9.01 -10.11 7.12
N ARG A 30 7.71 -9.94 6.81
CA ARG A 30 7.01 -10.77 5.83
C ARG A 30 7.04 -10.19 4.42
N ALA A 31 7.74 -10.86 3.52
CA ALA A 31 7.64 -10.65 2.08
C ALA A 31 6.36 -11.30 1.52
N SER A 32 5.20 -10.67 1.75
CA SER A 32 3.91 -11.09 1.18
C SER A 32 2.92 -9.94 1.11
N ALA A 33 1.88 -10.07 0.28
CA ALA A 33 0.78 -9.11 0.16
C ALA A 33 0.00 -8.86 1.48
N ASN A 34 0.22 -9.68 2.53
CA ASN A 34 -0.37 -9.47 3.86
C ASN A 34 0.36 -8.40 4.71
N ARG A 35 1.51 -7.88 4.26
CA ARG A 35 2.21 -6.79 4.94
C ARG A 35 1.61 -5.46 4.49
N SER A 36 0.79 -4.85 5.32
CA SER A 36 0.06 -3.62 5.00
C SER A 36 0.96 -2.38 4.95
N GLY A 37 0.52 -1.35 4.23
CA GLY A 37 1.15 -0.02 4.26
C GLY A 37 1.18 0.59 5.67
N ILE A 38 0.24 0.23 6.55
CA ILE A 38 0.22 0.60 7.97
C ILE A 38 1.42 0.00 8.71
N THR A 39 1.75 -1.28 8.48
CA THR A 39 2.92 -1.93 9.07
C THR A 39 4.23 -1.27 8.62
N LEU A 40 4.35 -0.95 7.33
CA LEU A 40 5.52 -0.22 6.81
C LEU A 40 5.61 1.20 7.38
N SER A 41 4.50 1.94 7.42
CA SER A 41 4.46 3.30 7.98
C SER A 41 4.83 3.31 9.46
N ALA A 42 4.30 2.37 10.25
CA ALA A 42 4.64 2.22 11.66
C ALA A 42 6.15 1.96 11.88
N TYR A 43 6.75 1.11 11.05
CA TYR A 43 8.19 0.83 11.08
C TYR A 43 9.02 2.07 10.75
N GLN A 44 8.67 2.82 9.71
CA GLN A 44 9.45 3.99 9.31
C GLN A 44 9.27 5.17 10.28
N VAL A 45 8.06 5.38 10.80
CA VAL A 45 7.80 6.36 11.87
C VAL A 45 8.61 6.01 13.12
N LEU A 46 8.69 4.73 13.51
CA LEU A 46 9.53 4.28 14.63
C LEU A 46 11.02 4.65 14.40
N LEU A 47 11.57 4.31 13.22
CA LEU A 47 12.96 4.60 12.91
C LEU A 47 13.26 6.10 12.87
N ALA A 48 12.37 6.90 12.28
CA ALA A 48 12.55 8.35 12.19
C ALA A 48 12.40 9.04 13.55
N LEU A 49 11.39 8.68 14.36
CA LEU A 49 11.25 9.19 15.73
C LEU A 49 12.46 8.82 16.59
N ASN A 50 13.02 7.63 16.46
CA ASN A 50 14.20 7.22 17.24
C ASN A 50 15.49 8.02 16.92
N LYS A 51 15.52 8.79 15.82
CA LYS A 51 16.62 9.73 15.55
C LYS A 51 16.57 10.95 16.49
N ILE A 52 15.37 11.38 16.91
CA ILE A 52 15.12 12.64 17.63
C ILE A 52 14.56 12.46 19.06
N CYS A 53 13.87 11.36 19.34
CA CYS A 53 13.33 10.96 20.65
C CYS A 53 14.16 9.83 21.27
N GLU A 54 13.94 9.55 22.56
CA GLU A 54 14.23 8.22 23.13
C GLU A 54 12.99 7.35 22.97
N VAL A 55 13.04 6.31 22.12
CA VAL A 55 11.85 5.46 21.89
C VAL A 55 11.99 4.10 22.59
N ARG A 56 11.00 3.78 23.40
CA ARG A 56 10.85 2.49 24.09
C ARG A 56 9.61 1.78 23.56
N LEU A 57 9.68 0.47 23.34
CA LEU A 57 8.56 -0.30 22.79
C LEU A 57 7.66 -0.83 23.91
N PHE A 58 6.35 -0.88 23.67
CA PHE A 58 5.43 -1.73 24.44
C PHE A 58 4.63 -2.63 23.50
N CYS A 59 4.09 -3.72 24.03
CA CYS A 59 3.17 -4.58 23.30
C CYS A 59 2.22 -5.30 24.26
N GLU A 60 0.97 -5.50 23.86
CA GLU A 60 0.01 -6.32 24.63
C GLU A 60 0.43 -7.80 24.67
N LEU A 61 -0.03 -8.52 25.71
CA LEU A 61 0.46 -9.87 25.99
C LEU A 61 0.19 -10.88 24.84
N GLU A 62 -0.96 -10.77 24.17
CA GLU A 62 -1.33 -11.58 22.99
C GLU A 62 -0.25 -11.51 21.88
N PHE A 63 0.36 -10.34 21.68
CA PHE A 63 1.25 -10.06 20.55
C PHE A 63 2.74 -9.97 20.94
N TYR A 64 3.07 -9.84 22.23
CA TYR A 64 4.43 -9.56 22.71
C TYR A 64 5.50 -10.52 22.16
N THR A 65 5.31 -11.83 22.29
CA THR A 65 6.30 -12.82 21.80
C THR A 65 6.43 -12.79 20.28
N LEU A 66 5.35 -12.53 19.54
CA LEU A 66 5.40 -12.37 18.09
C LEU A 66 6.19 -11.11 17.72
N CYS A 67 5.79 -9.95 18.22
CA CYS A 67 6.44 -8.68 17.91
C CYS A 67 7.92 -8.69 18.27
N LYS A 68 8.29 -9.23 19.45
CA LYS A 68 9.68 -9.35 19.87
C LYS A 68 10.52 -10.23 18.94
N ARG A 69 9.96 -11.33 18.43
CA ARG A 69 10.64 -12.21 17.47
C ARG A 69 10.73 -11.60 16.07
N GLU A 70 9.72 -10.85 15.64
CA GLU A 70 9.74 -10.12 14.37
C GLU A 70 10.75 -8.97 14.39
N CYS A 71 10.78 -8.17 15.46
CA CYS A 71 11.77 -7.11 15.65
C CYS A 71 13.21 -7.68 15.67
N ALA A 72 13.44 -8.80 16.36
CA ALA A 72 14.77 -9.42 16.44
C ALA A 72 15.34 -9.94 15.10
N LYS A 73 14.51 -10.05 14.05
CA LYS A 73 14.96 -10.40 12.69
C LYS A 73 15.58 -9.21 11.94
N LEU A 74 15.25 -7.98 12.30
CA LEU A 74 15.71 -6.78 11.61
C LEU A 74 16.82 -6.11 12.44
N GLU A 75 17.98 -5.89 11.83
CA GLU A 75 19.13 -5.26 12.51
C GLU A 75 18.77 -3.90 13.09
N SER A 76 18.04 -3.10 12.31
CA SER A 76 17.50 -1.78 12.68
C SER A 76 16.65 -1.80 13.95
N LEU A 77 16.04 -2.93 14.33
CA LEU A 77 15.16 -3.04 15.49
C LEU A 77 15.79 -3.75 16.70
N LYS A 78 17.00 -4.34 16.58
CA LYS A 78 17.65 -5.08 17.68
C LYS A 78 17.99 -4.21 18.89
N GLY A 79 18.23 -2.91 18.69
CA GLY A 79 18.58 -1.97 19.74
C GLY A 79 17.40 -1.51 20.62
N PHE A 80 16.15 -1.77 20.23
CA PHE A 80 14.99 -1.24 20.94
C PHE A 80 14.64 -2.05 22.20
N SER A 81 14.52 -1.35 23.32
CA SER A 81 14.09 -1.95 24.59
C SER A 81 12.56 -2.04 24.67
N PHE A 82 12.04 -3.13 25.24
CA PHE A 82 10.62 -3.28 25.56
C PHE A 82 10.39 -2.94 27.04
N VAL A 83 9.39 -2.10 27.35
CA VAL A 83 9.01 -1.75 28.73
C VAL A 83 8.26 -2.87 29.47
N ASN A 84 7.76 -3.87 28.74
CA ASN A 84 6.98 -4.99 29.28
C ASN A 84 7.72 -5.79 30.36
N ARG A 85 7.14 -5.89 31.56
CA ARG A 85 7.66 -6.63 32.72
C ARG A 85 6.86 -7.91 33.00
N PHE A 86 6.76 -8.78 32.00
CA PHE A 86 6.00 -10.04 32.09
C PHE A 86 6.73 -11.15 32.87
N SER A 87 5.99 -11.83 33.74
CA SER A 87 6.43 -13.03 34.49
C SER A 87 6.75 -14.22 33.56
N LEU A 88 7.21 -15.34 34.14
CA LEU A 88 7.43 -16.56 33.37
C LEU A 88 6.12 -17.13 32.79
N VAL A 89 5.01 -17.05 33.53
CA VAL A 89 3.69 -17.56 33.12
C VAL A 89 3.11 -16.72 31.98
N GLU A 90 3.15 -15.39 32.11
CA GLU A 90 2.73 -14.47 31.04
C GLU A 90 3.55 -14.70 29.76
N ARG A 91 4.87 -14.84 29.87
CA ARG A 91 5.73 -15.13 28.71
C ARG A 91 5.40 -16.48 28.07
N ALA A 92 5.07 -17.51 28.84
CA ALA A 92 4.60 -18.79 28.32
C ALA A 92 3.25 -18.67 27.60
N LEU A 93 2.31 -17.90 28.16
CA LEU A 93 1.00 -17.63 27.55
C LEU A 93 1.12 -16.86 26.23
N SER A 94 1.97 -15.84 26.19
CA SER A 94 2.31 -15.09 24.98
C SER A 94 2.99 -15.99 23.93
N TYR A 95 3.84 -16.94 24.36
CA TYR A 95 4.45 -17.92 23.46
C TYR A 95 3.43 -18.88 22.85
N LEU A 96 2.39 -19.30 23.60
CA LEU A 96 1.28 -20.08 23.04
C LEU A 96 0.48 -19.27 21.99
N CYS A 97 0.28 -17.97 22.21
CA CYS A 97 -0.34 -17.08 21.21
C CYS A 97 0.53 -16.94 19.94
N TYR A 98 1.85 -16.88 20.09
CA TYR A 98 2.79 -16.95 18.96
C TYR A 98 2.74 -18.32 18.24
N GLN A 99 2.65 -19.44 18.96
CA GLN A 99 2.55 -20.77 18.35
C GLN A 99 1.27 -20.93 17.52
N LYS A 100 0.12 -20.48 18.03
CA LYS A 100 -1.12 -20.34 17.24
C LYS A 100 -0.87 -19.64 15.92
N TYR A 101 -0.24 -18.48 15.96
CA TYR A 101 0.01 -17.65 14.79
C TYR A 101 0.94 -18.36 13.79
N SER A 102 2.06 -18.93 14.26
CA SER A 102 3.02 -19.66 13.44
C SER A 102 2.39 -20.88 12.76
N ILE A 103 1.60 -21.65 13.49
CA ILE A 103 0.95 -22.87 12.98
C ILE A 103 -0.17 -22.53 12.00
N CYS A 104 -1.08 -21.61 12.35
CA CYS A 104 -2.15 -21.18 11.43
C CYS A 104 -1.58 -20.59 10.13
N HIS A 105 -0.45 -19.87 10.18
CA HIS A 105 0.20 -19.38 8.97
C HIS A 105 0.69 -20.51 8.07
N TYR A 106 1.51 -21.42 8.62
CA TYR A 106 2.05 -22.59 7.91
C TYR A 106 0.94 -23.44 7.27
N LEU A 107 -0.21 -23.56 7.93
CA LEU A 107 -1.36 -24.31 7.43
C LEU A 107 -2.12 -23.59 6.31
N ARG A 108 -2.17 -22.24 6.33
CA ARG A 108 -2.73 -21.45 5.22
C ARG A 108 -1.85 -21.50 3.98
N GLU A 109 -0.53 -21.38 4.15
CA GLU A 109 0.45 -21.50 3.05
C GLU A 109 0.39 -22.87 2.35
N ARG A 110 0.00 -23.93 3.06
CA ARG A 110 -0.23 -25.28 2.50
C ARG A 110 -1.69 -25.59 2.16
N ASN A 111 -2.58 -24.60 2.17
CA ASN A 111 -4.00 -24.76 1.88
C ASN A 111 -4.68 -25.92 2.66
N HIS A 112 -4.50 -25.94 3.99
CA HIS A 112 -5.13 -26.90 4.91
C HIS A 112 -6.24 -26.26 5.78
N PRO A 113 -7.38 -25.84 5.19
CA PRO A 113 -8.39 -25.01 5.87
C PRO A 113 -9.15 -25.70 7.01
N ILE A 114 -9.17 -27.04 7.05
CA ILE A 114 -9.78 -27.81 8.15
C ILE A 114 -8.87 -27.79 9.38
N LEU A 115 -7.58 -28.08 9.18
CA LEU A 115 -6.59 -28.06 10.27
C LEU A 115 -6.34 -26.64 10.78
N ASP A 116 -6.34 -25.64 9.90
CA ASP A 116 -6.28 -24.21 10.28
C ASP A 116 -7.48 -23.79 11.17
N ARG A 117 -8.69 -24.32 10.91
CA ARG A 117 -9.86 -24.16 11.79
C ARG A 117 -9.71 -24.89 13.12
N ALA A 118 -9.25 -26.14 13.11
CA ALA A 118 -9.03 -26.92 14.32
C ALA A 118 -7.99 -26.27 15.26
N MET A 119 -6.85 -25.84 14.72
CA MET A 119 -5.81 -25.17 15.51
C MET A 119 -6.28 -23.82 16.06
N ARG A 120 -7.11 -23.06 15.33
CA ARG A 120 -7.77 -21.86 15.88
C ARG A 120 -8.61 -22.17 17.12
N ALA A 121 -9.34 -23.29 17.14
CA ALA A 121 -10.15 -23.69 18.29
C ALA A 121 -9.27 -24.15 19.47
N VAL A 122 -8.24 -24.98 19.22
CA VAL A 122 -7.29 -25.45 20.25
C VAL A 122 -6.62 -24.29 20.98
N PHE A 123 -6.19 -23.26 20.25
CA PHE A 123 -5.50 -22.12 20.85
C PHE A 123 -6.43 -21.03 21.41
N LEU A 124 -7.74 -21.11 21.16
CA LEU A 124 -8.70 -20.06 21.54
C LEU A 124 -8.64 -19.71 23.04
N PRO A 125 -8.65 -20.65 24.01
CA PRO A 125 -8.63 -20.30 25.43
C PRO A 125 -7.40 -19.46 25.82
N PHE A 126 -6.23 -19.74 25.24
CA PHE A 126 -4.99 -19.00 25.52
C PHE A 126 -5.04 -17.57 24.96
N ILE A 127 -5.65 -17.37 23.78
CA ILE A 127 -5.86 -16.04 23.21
C ILE A 127 -6.79 -15.22 24.11
N ILE A 128 -7.88 -15.82 24.59
CA ILE A 128 -8.83 -15.17 25.49
C ILE A 128 -8.13 -14.76 26.79
N LEU A 129 -7.39 -15.68 27.40
CA LEU A 129 -6.61 -15.39 28.61
C LEU A 129 -5.60 -14.27 28.37
N ALA A 130 -4.86 -14.28 27.25
CA ALA A 130 -3.86 -13.26 26.93
C ALA A 130 -4.46 -11.88 26.60
N ARG A 131 -5.67 -11.85 26.04
CA ARG A 131 -6.38 -10.63 25.62
C ARG A 131 -7.08 -9.92 26.77
N TYR A 132 -7.63 -10.66 27.72
CA TYR A 132 -8.21 -10.11 28.95
C TYR A 132 -7.19 -10.00 30.10
N HIS A 133 -5.92 -10.34 29.85
CA HIS A 133 -4.83 -10.14 30.79
C HIS A 133 -4.50 -8.65 30.93
N LYS A 134 -4.87 -8.05 32.06
CA LYS A 134 -4.50 -6.67 32.40
C LYS A 134 -2.98 -6.51 32.49
N LEU A 135 -2.42 -5.41 31.97
CA LEU A 135 -1.00 -5.14 32.17
C LEU A 135 -0.67 -4.97 33.66
N GLY A 136 0.40 -5.62 34.13
CA GLY A 136 0.84 -5.52 35.52
C GLY A 136 1.41 -4.14 35.87
N SER A 137 1.28 -3.72 37.13
CA SER A 137 1.61 -2.36 37.61
C SER A 137 2.99 -1.89 37.18
N SER A 138 4.02 -2.72 37.29
CA SER A 138 5.40 -2.37 36.90
C SER A 138 5.57 -2.09 35.39
N THR A 139 4.71 -2.65 34.53
CA THR A 139 4.67 -2.28 33.11
C THR A 139 3.97 -0.94 32.92
N LEU A 140 2.84 -0.71 33.61
CA LEU A 140 2.10 0.55 33.57
C LEU A 140 2.93 1.73 34.11
N GLU A 141 3.63 1.55 35.23
CA GLU A 141 4.61 2.49 35.78
C GLU A 141 5.74 2.79 34.78
N SER A 142 6.27 1.75 34.11
CA SER A 142 7.30 1.92 33.07
C SER A 142 6.77 2.70 31.85
N MET A 143 5.51 2.51 31.47
CA MET A 143 4.85 3.29 30.41
C MET A 143 4.63 4.74 30.84
N GLN A 144 4.09 4.98 32.04
CA GLN A 144 3.84 6.31 32.60
C GLN A 144 5.14 7.11 32.86
N SER A 145 6.30 6.45 32.92
CA SER A 145 7.61 7.12 32.95
C SER A 145 8.05 7.76 31.62
N CYS A 146 7.29 7.58 30.54
CA CYS A 146 7.54 8.19 29.23
C CYS A 146 6.69 9.46 29.06
N ASP A 147 7.21 10.49 28.39
CA ASP A 147 6.46 11.73 28.11
C ASP A 147 5.20 11.46 27.27
N ILE A 148 5.30 10.57 26.27
CA ILE A 148 4.25 10.28 25.29
C ILE A 148 3.97 8.77 25.22
N LEU A 149 2.70 8.39 25.16
CA LEU A 149 2.26 7.06 24.72
C LEU A 149 1.78 7.17 23.26
N PHE A 150 2.45 6.52 22.32
CA PHE A 150 2.13 6.61 20.90
C PHE A 150 1.72 5.27 20.30
N SER A 151 0.56 5.24 19.65
CA SER A 151 0.10 4.11 18.83
C SER A 151 0.09 4.48 17.35
N PRO A 152 0.78 3.75 16.47
CA PRO A 152 0.75 4.01 15.04
C PRO A 152 -0.52 3.46 14.34
N TYR A 153 -1.40 2.76 15.07
CA TYR A 153 -2.67 2.23 14.51
C TYR A 153 -3.69 1.83 15.58
N TYR A 154 -3.32 0.98 16.55
CA TYR A 154 -4.29 0.30 17.42
C TYR A 154 -4.82 1.16 18.57
N ALA A 155 -6.09 0.96 18.95
CA ALA A 155 -6.63 1.50 20.20
C ALA A 155 -5.88 0.97 21.44
N PHE A 156 -5.74 1.80 22.46
CA PHE A 156 -5.13 1.41 23.74
C PHE A 156 -6.07 0.54 24.59
N ALA A 157 -5.53 -0.46 25.29
CA ALA A 157 -6.26 -1.21 26.31
C ALA A 157 -6.78 -0.29 27.43
N LYS A 158 -7.86 -0.70 28.12
CA LYS A 158 -8.53 0.13 29.13
C LYS A 158 -7.62 0.56 30.27
N GLU A 159 -6.68 -0.29 30.69
CA GLU A 159 -5.72 0.07 31.74
C GLU A 159 -4.72 1.15 31.28
N ILE A 160 -4.32 1.14 30.01
CA ILE A 160 -3.41 2.15 29.42
C ILE A 160 -4.15 3.48 29.20
N ALA A 161 -5.40 3.41 28.73
CA ALA A 161 -6.27 4.58 28.56
C ALA A 161 -6.64 5.24 29.90
N ALA A 162 -6.51 4.52 31.02
CA ALA A 162 -6.71 5.05 32.37
C ALA A 162 -5.47 5.71 32.98
N LEU A 163 -4.30 5.67 32.32
CA LEU A 163 -3.10 6.37 32.79
C LEU A 163 -3.23 7.89 32.62
N ASP A 164 -2.68 8.63 33.58
CA ASP A 164 -2.46 10.06 33.42
C ASP A 164 -1.17 10.27 32.61
N SER A 165 -1.35 10.31 31.28
CA SER A 165 -0.27 10.37 30.29
C SER A 165 -0.81 10.93 28.98
N VAL A 166 0.01 11.70 28.26
CA VAL A 166 -0.35 12.20 26.92
C VAL A 166 -0.33 11.04 25.93
N ARG A 167 -1.48 10.79 25.30
CA ARG A 167 -1.66 9.73 24.29
C ARG A 167 -1.82 10.31 22.90
N PHE A 168 -1.13 9.71 21.94
CA PHE A 168 -1.29 9.97 20.52
C PHE A 168 -1.63 8.67 19.76
N THR A 169 -2.59 8.75 18.84
CA THR A 169 -2.88 7.68 17.87
C THR A 169 -2.76 8.21 16.44
N LEU A 170 -2.05 7.50 15.56
CA LEU A 170 -2.01 7.79 14.12
C LEU A 170 -3.26 7.20 13.44
N LEU A 171 -4.06 8.09 12.85
CA LEU A 171 -5.28 7.79 12.10
C LEU A 171 -4.95 7.75 10.61
N HIS A 172 -5.30 6.66 9.93
CA HIS A 172 -4.91 6.40 8.54
C HIS A 172 -6.01 6.71 7.52
N ASP A 173 -7.24 6.28 7.78
CA ASP A 173 -8.40 6.47 6.89
C ASP A 173 -9.71 6.13 7.63
N VAL A 174 -10.85 6.41 6.99
CA VAL A 174 -12.18 5.93 7.40
C VAL A 174 -12.81 4.97 6.38
N ILE A 175 -12.00 4.21 5.63
CA ILE A 175 -12.48 3.25 4.59
C ILE A 175 -13.58 2.32 5.13
N PRO A 176 -13.50 1.75 6.35
CA PRO A 176 -14.55 0.88 6.89
C PRO A 176 -15.88 1.57 7.25
N ILE A 177 -15.97 2.91 7.12
CA ILE A 177 -17.23 3.67 7.17
C ILE A 177 -17.71 3.98 5.76
N VAL A 178 -16.81 4.40 4.87
CA VAL A 178 -17.15 4.80 3.49
C VAL A 178 -17.63 3.61 2.66
N TYR A 179 -17.05 2.43 2.89
CA TYR A 179 -17.34 1.17 2.19
C TYR A 179 -17.94 0.14 3.15
N GLU A 180 -18.93 0.54 3.96
CA GLU A 180 -19.43 -0.26 5.09
C GLU A 180 -19.87 -1.67 4.66
N GLU A 181 -20.43 -1.82 3.46
CA GLU A 181 -20.83 -3.10 2.85
C GLU A 181 -19.68 -4.11 2.70
N HIS A 182 -18.44 -3.65 2.50
CA HIS A 182 -17.25 -4.49 2.38
C HIS A 182 -16.66 -4.90 3.75
N PHE A 183 -17.00 -4.16 4.82
CA PHE A 183 -16.50 -4.41 6.19
C PHE A 183 -17.56 -4.93 7.15
N ARG A 184 -18.84 -4.96 6.73
CA ARG A 184 -19.92 -5.68 7.40
C ARG A 184 -19.67 -7.18 7.29
N MET A 185 -19.49 -7.82 8.45
CA MET A 185 -19.57 -9.27 8.56
C MET A 185 -20.90 -9.77 7.99
N SER A 186 -20.83 -10.63 6.96
CA SER A 186 -21.97 -11.33 6.39
C SER A 186 -22.78 -12.01 7.51
N ASP A 187 -24.10 -12.11 7.34
CA ASP A 187 -25.00 -12.68 8.36
C ASP A 187 -24.76 -14.18 8.59
N ILE A 188 -23.77 -14.51 9.42
CA ILE A 188 -23.59 -15.87 9.93
C ILE A 188 -24.82 -16.20 10.81
N PRO A 189 -25.59 -17.25 10.51
CA PRO A 189 -26.80 -17.62 11.26
C PRO A 189 -26.43 -18.28 12.60
N ILE A 190 -26.02 -17.45 13.54
CA ILE A 190 -25.71 -17.80 14.94
C ILE A 190 -26.66 -17.02 15.85
N ASP A 191 -26.99 -17.56 17.02
CA ASP A 191 -27.82 -16.86 18.02
C ASP A 191 -27.29 -15.44 18.32
N LYS A 192 -28.18 -14.47 18.51
CA LYS A 192 -27.85 -13.06 18.76
C LYS A 192 -26.98 -12.88 20.01
N LEU A 193 -27.22 -13.68 21.06
CA LEU A 193 -26.45 -13.66 22.30
C LEU A 193 -25.06 -14.28 22.09
N LEU A 194 -25.00 -15.45 21.42
CA LEU A 194 -23.73 -16.10 21.10
C LEU A 194 -22.88 -15.23 20.16
N ARG A 195 -23.51 -14.48 19.22
CA ARG A 195 -22.85 -13.46 18.40
C ARG A 195 -22.26 -12.33 19.24
N GLN A 196 -22.93 -11.82 20.28
CA GLN A 196 -22.35 -10.77 21.14
C GLN A 196 -21.12 -11.27 21.90
N VAL A 197 -21.21 -12.45 22.54
CA VAL A 197 -20.08 -13.03 23.28
C VAL A 197 -18.93 -13.35 22.32
N LEU A 198 -19.19 -14.04 21.20
CA LEU A 198 -18.15 -14.37 20.22
C LEU A 198 -17.55 -13.14 19.54
N ARG A 199 -18.30 -12.05 19.30
CA ARG A 199 -17.74 -10.80 18.74
C ARG A 199 -16.72 -10.17 19.68
N GLN A 200 -17.04 -10.04 20.97
CA GLN A 200 -16.13 -9.49 21.99
C GLN A 200 -14.90 -10.38 22.19
N VAL A 201 -15.12 -11.69 22.24
CA VAL A 201 -14.07 -12.67 22.54
C VAL A 201 -13.13 -12.91 21.34
N LEU A 202 -13.65 -12.93 20.11
CA LEU A 202 -12.86 -13.27 18.91
C LEU A 202 -12.29 -12.07 18.13
N ARG A 203 -12.73 -10.83 18.39
CA ARG A 203 -12.44 -9.66 17.51
C ARG A 203 -12.85 -9.95 16.04
N GLN A 204 -14.11 -10.30 15.82
CA GLN A 204 -14.69 -10.43 14.46
C GLN A 204 -15.08 -9.06 13.85
N ARG A 205 -14.48 -7.96 14.30
CA ARG A 205 -14.71 -6.61 13.79
C ARG A 205 -13.35 -6.02 13.44
N HIS A 206 -13.28 -5.26 12.35
CA HIS A 206 -12.04 -4.63 11.89
C HIS A 206 -11.44 -3.72 12.98
N ASP A 207 -10.10 -3.71 13.15
CA ASP A 207 -9.43 -2.96 14.23
C ASP A 207 -9.78 -1.46 14.23
N PHE A 208 -10.09 -0.89 13.05
CA PHE A 208 -10.65 0.46 12.89
C PHE A 208 -11.80 0.77 13.85
N TYR A 209 -12.69 -0.18 14.12
CA TYR A 209 -13.83 0.10 14.99
C TYR A 209 -13.44 0.17 16.48
N ASP A 210 -12.40 -0.56 16.90
CA ASP A 210 -11.82 -0.37 18.25
C ASP A 210 -11.21 1.04 18.35
N ILE A 211 -10.57 1.56 17.28
CA ILE A 211 -10.09 2.95 17.22
C ILE A 211 -11.27 3.92 17.33
N ALA A 212 -12.29 3.78 16.46
CA ALA A 212 -13.48 4.62 16.40
C ALA A 212 -14.21 4.71 17.75
N ASP A 213 -14.33 3.59 18.47
CA ASP A 213 -14.94 3.50 19.79
C ASP A 213 -14.04 4.03 20.93
N SER A 214 -12.74 4.20 20.69
CA SER A 214 -11.79 4.86 21.62
C SER A 214 -11.63 6.37 21.43
N LEU A 215 -12.13 6.93 20.31
CA LEU A 215 -12.00 8.37 20.01
C LEU A 215 -12.64 9.24 21.09
N ASN A 216 -11.89 10.23 21.59
CA ASN A 216 -12.32 11.12 22.66
C ASN A 216 -11.61 12.49 22.59
N VAL A 217 -12.21 13.51 23.20
CA VAL A 217 -11.73 14.90 23.13
C VAL A 217 -10.51 15.20 24.02
N LYS A 218 -10.01 14.23 24.80
CA LYS A 218 -8.87 14.43 25.72
C LYS A 218 -7.55 13.96 25.13
N ASP A 219 -7.59 12.88 24.36
CA ASP A 219 -6.41 12.36 23.66
C ASP A 219 -6.06 13.22 22.44
N PHE A 220 -4.85 12.99 21.92
CA PHE A 220 -4.35 13.65 20.71
C PHE A 220 -4.24 12.65 19.57
N TYR A 221 -4.23 13.17 18.34
CA TYR A 221 -4.23 12.36 17.13
C TYR A 221 -3.29 12.94 16.09
N ILE A 222 -2.60 12.06 15.37
CA ILE A 222 -1.91 12.41 14.14
C ILE A 222 -2.73 11.85 12.98
N THR A 223 -2.76 12.56 11.86
CA THR A 223 -3.38 12.13 10.61
C THR A 223 -2.34 12.16 9.51
N ASN A 224 -2.38 11.17 8.63
CA ASN A 224 -1.44 11.04 7.50
C ASN A 224 -1.71 12.05 6.37
N SER A 225 -2.90 12.65 6.29
CA SER A 225 -3.27 13.71 5.34
C SER A 225 -4.26 14.71 5.95
N ALA A 226 -4.35 15.91 5.38
CA ALA A 226 -5.34 16.91 5.77
C ALA A 226 -6.77 16.46 5.41
N PHE A 227 -6.94 15.72 4.31
CA PHE A 227 -8.19 15.07 3.94
C PHE A 227 -8.63 14.07 5.02
N THR A 228 -7.73 13.20 5.52
CA THR A 228 -8.04 12.27 6.61
C THR A 228 -8.42 13.02 7.89
N LYS A 229 -7.76 14.14 8.23
CA LYS A 229 -8.22 15.02 9.35
C LYS A 229 -9.65 15.49 9.15
N ALA A 230 -9.98 16.02 7.97
CA ALA A 230 -11.32 16.52 7.66
C ALA A 230 -12.39 15.41 7.73
N ASP A 231 -12.09 14.23 7.18
CA ASP A 231 -13.02 13.09 7.20
C ASP A 231 -13.24 12.55 8.62
N PHE A 232 -12.20 12.42 9.45
CA PHE A 232 -12.39 12.03 10.87
C PHE A 232 -13.23 13.05 11.64
N LEU A 233 -13.01 14.35 11.46
CA LEU A 233 -13.83 15.40 12.09
C LEU A 233 -15.29 15.35 11.60
N LYS A 234 -15.52 15.12 10.31
CA LYS A 234 -16.85 14.96 9.70
C LYS A 234 -17.60 13.74 10.20
N HIS A 235 -16.92 12.60 10.36
CA HIS A 235 -17.54 11.33 10.80
C HIS A 235 -17.63 11.20 12.33
N PHE A 236 -16.82 11.93 13.10
CA PHE A 236 -16.80 11.88 14.57
C PHE A 236 -16.85 13.27 15.26
N PRO A 237 -17.77 14.19 14.87
CA PRO A 237 -17.72 15.61 15.23
C PRO A 237 -17.86 15.91 16.73
N THR A 238 -18.42 14.98 17.51
CA THR A 238 -18.59 15.11 18.97
C THR A 238 -17.58 14.30 19.78
N ARG A 239 -16.75 13.46 19.14
CA ARG A 239 -15.71 12.65 19.80
C ARG A 239 -14.32 13.27 19.68
N LEU A 240 -14.10 14.18 18.74
CA LEU A 240 -12.78 14.74 18.44
C LEU A 240 -12.71 16.24 18.73
N CYS A 241 -11.54 16.71 19.17
CA CYS A 241 -11.22 18.13 19.29
C CYS A 241 -10.25 18.51 18.16
N GLU A 242 -10.61 19.47 17.30
CA GLU A 242 -9.80 19.78 16.11
C GLU A 242 -8.37 20.27 16.43
N SER A 243 -8.20 20.98 17.55
CA SER A 243 -6.88 21.44 18.03
C SER A 243 -6.01 20.31 18.57
N HIS A 244 -6.57 19.12 18.81
CA HIS A 244 -5.84 17.92 19.23
C HIS A 244 -5.44 17.03 18.05
N ILE A 245 -5.79 17.41 16.81
CA ILE A 245 -5.42 16.65 15.59
C ILE A 245 -4.38 17.41 14.78
N SER A 246 -3.18 16.84 14.68
CA SER A 246 -2.11 17.33 13.79
C SER A 246 -2.07 16.49 12.50
N VAL A 247 -1.52 17.07 11.43
CA VAL A 247 -1.25 16.36 10.17
C VAL A 247 0.26 16.11 10.09
N ALA A 248 0.66 14.87 9.79
CA ALA A 248 2.04 14.52 9.52
C ALA A 248 2.08 13.65 8.26
N LEU A 249 2.37 14.29 7.11
CA LEU A 249 2.46 13.61 5.82
C LEU A 249 3.53 12.52 5.86
N LEU A 250 3.25 11.36 5.27
CA LEU A 250 4.15 10.21 5.29
C LEU A 250 5.33 10.39 4.31
N GLY A 251 6.33 9.51 4.38
CA GLY A 251 7.46 9.46 3.43
C GLY A 251 7.40 8.26 2.50
N ALA A 252 8.24 8.28 1.46
CA ALA A 252 8.69 7.06 0.79
C ALA A 252 10.03 6.61 1.40
N ASP A 253 10.26 5.31 1.45
CA ASP A 253 11.56 4.75 1.85
C ASP A 253 12.59 4.97 0.73
N ARG A 254 13.64 5.75 1.01
CA ARG A 254 14.70 6.08 0.04
C ARG A 254 15.67 4.92 -0.22
N GLU A 255 15.67 3.88 0.61
CA GLU A 255 16.44 2.65 0.38
C GLU A 255 15.70 1.67 -0.55
N ILE A 256 14.38 1.82 -0.69
CA ILE A 256 13.52 0.96 -1.53
C ILE A 256 13.08 1.68 -2.81
N PHE A 257 12.79 2.98 -2.74
CA PHE A 257 12.24 3.79 -3.83
C PHE A 257 13.22 4.89 -4.23
N TYR A 258 13.97 4.59 -5.29
CA TYR A 258 14.98 5.45 -5.90
C TYR A 258 15.02 5.19 -7.41
N ARG A 259 15.67 6.09 -8.16
CA ARG A 259 15.92 5.90 -9.60
C ARG A 259 16.87 4.72 -9.83
N ASP A 260 16.36 3.65 -10.39
CA ASP A 260 17.08 2.40 -10.68
C ASP A 260 16.91 2.06 -12.15
N PHE A 261 17.98 2.34 -12.93
CA PHE A 261 18.04 2.12 -14.37
C PHE A 261 19.02 0.98 -14.74
N ASP A 262 19.22 -0.01 -13.85
CA ASP A 262 20.02 -1.19 -14.16
C ASP A 262 19.27 -2.10 -15.15
N GLU A 263 19.70 -2.06 -16.42
CA GLU A 263 19.11 -2.86 -17.51
C GLU A 263 19.27 -4.39 -17.34
N ARG A 264 20.32 -4.86 -16.64
CA ARG A 264 20.48 -6.29 -16.36
C ARG A 264 19.48 -6.76 -15.31
N LYS A 265 19.30 -5.94 -14.27
CA LYS A 265 18.28 -6.14 -13.23
C LYS A 265 16.87 -6.07 -13.83
N ASN A 266 16.60 -5.08 -14.68
CA ASN A 266 15.36 -4.92 -15.45
C ASN A 266 15.04 -6.16 -16.28
N ALA A 267 16.02 -6.69 -17.04
CA ALA A 267 15.81 -7.90 -17.84
C ALA A 267 15.36 -9.11 -16.98
N GLN A 268 16.01 -9.35 -15.84
CA GLN A 268 15.66 -10.43 -14.91
C GLN A 268 14.28 -10.21 -14.26
N ILE A 269 13.96 -8.97 -13.90
CA ILE A 269 12.66 -8.58 -13.33
C ILE A 269 11.53 -8.77 -14.35
N ARG A 270 11.74 -8.37 -15.60
CA ARG A 270 10.78 -8.54 -16.71
C ARG A 270 10.47 -10.01 -16.95
N GLU A 271 11.49 -10.86 -17.07
CA GLU A 271 11.31 -12.31 -17.20
C GLU A 271 10.51 -12.87 -16.02
N ARG A 272 10.89 -12.53 -14.78
CA ARG A 272 10.24 -12.98 -13.55
C ARG A 272 8.75 -12.61 -13.46
N TYR A 273 8.37 -11.44 -13.94
CA TYR A 273 6.99 -10.93 -13.90
C TYR A 273 6.25 -11.08 -15.25
N HIS A 274 6.83 -11.81 -16.21
CA HIS A 274 6.26 -12.06 -17.55
C HIS A 274 5.95 -10.77 -18.34
N ILE A 275 6.76 -9.73 -18.15
CA ILE A 275 6.66 -8.46 -18.87
C ILE A 275 7.46 -8.57 -20.19
N PRO A 276 6.87 -8.43 -21.37
CA PRO A 276 7.60 -8.59 -22.63
C PRO A 276 8.75 -7.59 -22.78
N HIS A 277 9.94 -8.05 -23.19
CA HIS A 277 11.13 -7.20 -23.37
C HIS A 277 10.96 -6.17 -24.51
N ASN A 278 10.18 -6.51 -25.53
CA ASN A 278 9.88 -5.64 -26.67
C ASN A 278 8.69 -4.70 -26.43
N ALA A 279 8.19 -4.60 -25.19
CA ALA A 279 7.09 -3.72 -24.83
C ALA A 279 7.50 -2.68 -23.78
N ARG A 280 6.99 -1.46 -23.94
CA ARG A 280 6.82 -0.49 -22.86
C ARG A 280 5.69 -0.96 -21.94
N TYR A 281 5.67 -0.49 -20.70
CA TYR A 281 4.58 -0.82 -19.78
C TYR A 281 4.16 0.35 -18.90
N ILE A 282 2.87 0.39 -18.59
CA ILE A 282 2.31 1.17 -17.49
C ILE A 282 2.25 0.26 -16.27
N PHE A 283 2.61 0.76 -15.08
CA PHE A 283 2.61 -0.02 -13.85
C PHE A 283 1.57 0.49 -12.83
N SER A 284 0.77 -0.41 -12.26
CA SER A 284 -0.11 -0.10 -11.13
C SER A 284 0.19 -1.05 -9.96
N LEU A 285 0.50 -0.48 -8.80
CA LEU A 285 0.82 -1.21 -7.58
C LEU A 285 -0.30 -1.02 -6.55
N CYS A 286 -1.21 -1.99 -6.45
CA CYS A 286 -2.28 -1.97 -5.46
C CYS A 286 -2.90 -3.36 -5.26
N SER A 287 -3.60 -3.51 -4.14
CA SER A 287 -4.57 -4.59 -3.94
C SER A 287 -5.67 -4.54 -5.01
N LEU A 288 -6.32 -5.67 -5.28
CA LEU A 288 -7.41 -5.74 -6.26
C LEU A 288 -8.79 -5.48 -5.59
N ASP A 289 -8.85 -4.57 -4.59
CA ASP A 289 -10.12 -4.14 -4.00
C ASP A 289 -10.88 -3.18 -4.94
N PRO A 290 -12.22 -3.26 -5.05
CA PRO A 290 -13.00 -2.47 -6.02
C PRO A 290 -12.71 -0.96 -5.99
N ARG A 291 -12.46 -0.42 -4.80
CA ARG A 291 -12.08 0.98 -4.56
C ARG A 291 -10.85 1.43 -5.35
N LYS A 292 -9.89 0.53 -5.63
CA LYS A 292 -8.69 0.81 -6.46
C LYS A 292 -9.01 0.98 -7.94
N ASN A 293 -10.25 0.67 -8.34
CA ASN A 293 -10.83 1.03 -9.63
C ASN A 293 -10.07 0.42 -10.84
N LEU A 294 -9.41 -0.72 -10.64
CA LEU A 294 -8.55 -1.31 -11.66
C LEU A 294 -9.28 -1.84 -12.89
N ILE A 295 -10.56 -2.22 -12.76
CA ILE A 295 -11.40 -2.61 -13.90
C ILE A 295 -11.57 -1.43 -14.86
N PHE A 296 -11.83 -0.24 -14.32
CA PHE A 296 -11.91 1.00 -15.11
C PHE A 296 -10.57 1.36 -15.77
N VAL A 297 -9.46 1.24 -15.03
CA VAL A 297 -8.11 1.49 -15.56
C VAL A 297 -7.80 0.52 -16.71
N ALA A 298 -7.99 -0.78 -16.50
CA ALA A 298 -7.75 -1.82 -17.49
C ALA A 298 -8.65 -1.65 -18.74
N ARG A 299 -9.92 -1.28 -18.55
CA ARG A 299 -10.84 -1.02 -19.66
C ARG A 299 -10.37 0.15 -20.53
N ASN A 300 -10.12 1.31 -19.91
CA ASN A 300 -9.70 2.51 -20.64
C ASN A 300 -8.30 2.39 -21.24
N PHE A 301 -7.41 1.62 -20.61
CA PHE A 301 -6.12 1.25 -21.20
C PHE A 301 -6.31 0.49 -22.53
N ILE A 302 -7.17 -0.54 -22.56
CA ILE A 302 -7.47 -1.30 -23.78
C ILE A 302 -8.11 -0.41 -24.85
N GLU A 303 -9.08 0.43 -24.50
CA GLU A 303 -9.71 1.34 -25.46
C GLU A 303 -8.73 2.39 -26.00
N CYS A 304 -7.78 2.87 -25.19
CA CYS A 304 -6.70 3.74 -25.66
C CYS A 304 -5.82 3.05 -26.72
N ILE A 305 -5.32 1.84 -26.44
CA ILE A 305 -4.43 1.15 -27.38
C ILE A 305 -5.14 0.72 -28.66
N LYS A 306 -6.44 0.37 -28.59
CA LYS A 306 -7.29 0.16 -29.78
C LYS A 306 -7.42 1.44 -30.61
N LYS A 307 -7.89 2.53 -29.99
CA LYS A 307 -8.16 3.83 -30.65
C LYS A 307 -6.94 4.37 -31.38
N HIS A 308 -5.74 4.14 -30.84
CA HIS A 308 -4.47 4.65 -31.37
C HIS A 308 -3.58 3.60 -32.04
N ASN A 309 -4.07 2.37 -32.27
CA ASN A 309 -3.34 1.24 -32.88
C ASN A 309 -1.97 0.94 -32.23
N ILE A 310 -1.91 0.99 -30.90
CA ILE A 310 -0.68 0.80 -30.12
C ILE A 310 -0.43 -0.70 -29.87
N ASN A 311 0.73 -1.19 -30.31
CA ASN A 311 1.07 -2.62 -30.26
C ASN A 311 2.19 -2.96 -29.25
N ASP A 312 3.05 -2.02 -28.90
CA ASP A 312 4.23 -2.17 -28.04
C ASP A 312 3.99 -1.76 -26.57
N LEU A 313 2.73 -1.64 -26.12
CA LEU A 313 2.39 -1.23 -24.76
C LEU A 313 1.58 -2.31 -24.02
N VAL A 314 1.90 -2.54 -22.75
CA VAL A 314 1.14 -3.41 -21.84
C VAL A 314 0.84 -2.72 -20.50
N LEU A 315 -0.22 -3.14 -19.81
CA LEU A 315 -0.54 -2.74 -18.44
C LEU A 315 -0.08 -3.83 -17.48
N VAL A 316 0.88 -3.50 -16.61
CA VAL A 316 1.41 -4.39 -15.59
C VAL A 316 0.72 -4.06 -14.26
N LEU A 317 0.08 -5.06 -13.67
CA LEU A 317 -0.66 -4.93 -12.42
C LEU A 317 0.07 -5.75 -11.33
N GLY A 318 0.57 -5.07 -10.30
CA GLY A 318 1.20 -5.66 -9.11
C GLY A 318 0.22 -5.69 -7.95
N GLY A 319 -0.15 -6.88 -7.46
CA GLY A 319 -1.24 -7.10 -6.51
C GLY A 319 -1.62 -8.58 -6.32
N GLY A 320 -2.70 -8.83 -5.58
CA GLY A 320 -3.23 -10.18 -5.33
C GLY A 320 -4.76 -10.20 -5.31
N ALA A 321 -5.34 -11.42 -5.31
CA ALA A 321 -6.78 -11.71 -5.50
C ALA A 321 -7.28 -11.63 -6.96
N TRP A 322 -6.53 -12.22 -7.90
CA TRP A 322 -6.77 -12.14 -9.35
C TRP A 322 -8.07 -12.77 -9.85
N GLU A 323 -8.65 -13.72 -9.10
CA GLU A 323 -9.77 -14.55 -9.60
C GLU A 323 -11.06 -13.74 -9.74
N SER A 324 -11.40 -12.89 -8.76
CA SER A 324 -12.54 -11.96 -8.86
C SER A 324 -12.30 -10.89 -9.92
N PHE A 325 -11.11 -10.26 -9.89
CA PHE A 325 -10.73 -9.22 -10.85
C PHE A 325 -10.85 -9.68 -12.30
N ILE A 326 -10.39 -10.90 -12.64
CA ILE A 326 -10.48 -11.41 -14.02
C ILE A 326 -11.93 -11.72 -14.40
N GLY A 327 -12.77 -12.23 -13.50
CA GLY A 327 -14.19 -12.45 -13.79
C GLY A 327 -14.97 -11.14 -14.04
N GLU A 328 -14.68 -10.09 -13.27
CA GLU A 328 -15.23 -8.75 -13.48
C GLU A 328 -14.70 -8.10 -14.76
N LEU A 329 -13.40 -8.29 -15.06
CA LEU A 329 -12.78 -7.77 -16.28
C LEU A 329 -13.34 -8.45 -17.53
N GLU A 330 -13.40 -9.78 -17.55
CA GLU A 330 -13.93 -10.55 -18.69
C GLU A 330 -15.42 -10.26 -18.93
N SER A 331 -16.21 -10.00 -17.88
CA SER A 331 -17.62 -9.60 -18.03
C SER A 331 -17.83 -8.11 -18.37
N SER A 332 -16.80 -7.28 -18.24
CA SER A 332 -16.83 -5.85 -18.63
C SER A 332 -16.57 -5.60 -20.13
N PHE A 333 -16.37 -6.64 -20.93
CA PHE A 333 -16.13 -6.57 -22.37
C PHE A 333 -16.95 -7.62 -23.12
N ASP A 334 -17.48 -7.27 -24.30
CA ASP A 334 -18.16 -8.23 -25.19
C ASP A 334 -17.23 -9.38 -25.63
N SER A 335 -15.93 -9.08 -25.78
CA SER A 335 -14.85 -10.06 -25.86
C SER A 335 -13.50 -9.40 -25.56
N LEU A 336 -12.76 -9.93 -24.58
CA LEU A 336 -11.40 -9.48 -24.29
C LEU A 336 -10.39 -10.03 -25.32
N GLY A 337 -10.67 -11.19 -25.93
CA GLY A 337 -9.90 -11.77 -27.03
C GLY A 337 -8.37 -11.70 -26.89
N GLU A 338 -7.71 -11.19 -27.93
CA GLU A 338 -6.26 -10.96 -27.98
C GLU A 338 -5.76 -9.92 -26.95
N TRP A 339 -6.61 -8.98 -26.54
CA TRP A 339 -6.29 -7.91 -25.59
C TRP A 339 -5.99 -8.42 -24.18
N ARG A 340 -6.37 -9.66 -23.86
CA ARG A 340 -5.96 -10.35 -22.63
C ARG A 340 -4.44 -10.39 -22.46
N SER A 341 -3.69 -10.49 -23.57
CA SER A 341 -2.22 -10.48 -23.57
C SER A 341 -1.61 -9.12 -23.18
N LYS A 342 -2.40 -8.04 -23.23
CA LYS A 342 -1.97 -6.67 -22.88
C LYS A 342 -2.07 -6.35 -21.40
N ILE A 343 -2.62 -7.25 -20.58
CA ILE A 343 -2.75 -7.08 -19.13
C ILE A 343 -1.88 -8.14 -18.42
N ILE A 344 -0.72 -7.71 -17.94
CA ILE A 344 0.27 -8.56 -17.28
C ILE A 344 -0.02 -8.60 -15.78
N ARG A 345 -0.23 -9.82 -15.26
CA ARG A 345 -0.50 -10.07 -13.84
C ARG A 345 0.83 -10.36 -13.14
N ALA A 346 1.51 -9.34 -12.65
CA ALA A 346 2.79 -9.49 -11.95
C ALA A 346 2.64 -10.22 -10.60
N GLY A 347 1.43 -10.21 -10.02
CA GLY A 347 1.20 -10.84 -8.72
C GLY A 347 1.84 -10.05 -7.59
N TYR A 348 2.28 -10.76 -6.53
CA TYR A 348 3.07 -10.13 -5.47
C TYR A 348 4.44 -9.72 -6.00
N VAL A 349 4.72 -8.42 -5.97
CA VAL A 349 6.01 -7.84 -6.33
C VAL A 349 6.87 -7.70 -5.08
N GLU A 350 8.15 -8.08 -5.18
CA GLU A 350 9.11 -7.95 -4.08
C GLU A 350 9.67 -6.52 -4.02
N ASP A 351 9.81 -5.94 -2.83
CA ASP A 351 10.25 -4.55 -2.60
C ASP A 351 11.50 -4.17 -3.40
N ARG A 352 12.52 -5.04 -3.42
CA ARG A 352 13.79 -4.84 -4.13
C ARG A 352 13.66 -4.69 -5.66
N HIS A 353 12.50 -5.02 -6.23
CA HIS A 353 12.18 -4.84 -7.65
C HIS A 353 11.35 -3.58 -7.91
N LEU A 354 10.72 -2.96 -6.90
CA LEU A 354 9.80 -1.84 -7.07
C LEU A 354 10.48 -0.59 -7.65
N ALA A 355 11.67 -0.21 -7.15
CA ALA A 355 12.44 0.91 -7.71
C ALA A 355 12.67 0.76 -9.22
N ASN A 356 13.15 -0.41 -9.65
CA ASN A 356 13.44 -0.70 -11.06
C ASN A 356 12.15 -0.75 -11.91
N LEU A 357 11.08 -1.37 -11.39
CA LEU A 357 9.78 -1.41 -12.07
C LEU A 357 9.14 -0.04 -12.26
N PHE A 358 9.20 0.84 -11.25
CA PHE A 358 8.72 2.21 -11.42
C PHE A 358 9.62 3.01 -12.36
N SER A 359 10.95 2.93 -12.18
CA SER A 359 11.94 3.68 -12.98
C SER A 359 11.88 3.35 -14.48
N HIS A 360 11.62 2.09 -14.85
CA HIS A 360 11.51 1.66 -16.25
C HIS A 360 10.08 1.59 -16.79
N SER A 361 9.06 1.97 -16.00
CA SER A 361 7.69 2.10 -16.48
C SER A 361 7.50 3.42 -17.25
N LEU A 362 6.68 3.39 -18.28
CA LEU A 362 6.29 4.56 -19.08
C LEU A 362 5.48 5.56 -18.23
N ALA A 363 4.60 5.01 -17.38
CA ALA A 363 3.85 5.76 -16.38
C ALA A 363 3.35 4.83 -15.27
N SER A 364 3.01 5.40 -14.11
CA SER A 364 2.21 4.76 -13.08
C SER A 364 0.76 5.25 -13.16
N VAL A 365 -0.20 4.36 -12.86
CA VAL A 365 -1.63 4.71 -12.80
C VAL A 365 -2.23 4.31 -11.47
N TYR A 366 -2.87 5.26 -10.79
CA TYR A 366 -3.46 5.08 -9.46
C TYR A 366 -4.77 5.86 -9.28
N LEU A 367 -5.83 5.41 -9.95
CA LEU A 367 -7.16 6.05 -9.93
C LEU A 367 -8.09 5.51 -8.83
N SER A 368 -7.58 5.35 -7.61
CA SER A 368 -8.41 4.98 -6.46
C SER A 368 -9.56 5.97 -6.25
N THR A 369 -10.76 5.43 -6.02
CA THR A 369 -11.96 6.22 -5.68
C THR A 369 -11.90 6.84 -4.29
N TYR A 370 -11.08 6.30 -3.39
CA TYR A 370 -10.84 6.82 -2.05
C TYR A 370 -9.47 6.36 -1.51
N GLU A 371 -8.71 7.25 -0.85
CA GLU A 371 -7.52 6.92 -0.05
C GLU A 371 -7.39 7.82 1.19
N GLY A 372 -6.63 7.34 2.19
CA GLY A 372 -6.19 8.16 3.32
C GLY A 372 -4.81 8.82 3.15
N PHE A 373 -3.96 8.30 2.26
CA PHE A 373 -2.72 8.99 1.85
C PHE A 373 -2.41 8.79 0.36
N GLY A 374 -2.13 7.54 -0.05
CA GLY A 374 -1.68 7.22 -1.40
C GLY A 374 -0.18 6.94 -1.50
N LEU A 375 0.38 6.11 -0.61
CA LEU A 375 1.81 5.75 -0.64
C LEU A 375 2.31 5.31 -2.04
N PRO A 376 1.61 4.46 -2.83
CA PRO A 376 2.09 4.04 -4.15
C PRO A 376 2.29 5.19 -5.15
N VAL A 377 1.56 6.30 -5.00
CA VAL A 377 1.76 7.53 -5.79
C VAL A 377 3.13 8.11 -5.45
N LEU A 378 3.38 8.39 -4.16
CA LEU A 378 4.66 8.92 -3.69
C LEU A 378 5.86 8.00 -4.00
N GLU A 379 5.67 6.70 -3.85
CA GLU A 379 6.66 5.66 -4.16
C GLU A 379 7.04 5.68 -5.64
N SER A 380 6.06 5.77 -6.55
CA SER A 380 6.31 5.86 -7.99
C SER A 380 7.01 7.17 -8.38
N MET A 381 6.58 8.29 -7.81
CA MET A 381 7.19 9.61 -8.03
C MET A 381 8.63 9.68 -7.52
N SER A 382 8.93 9.03 -6.39
CA SER A 382 10.29 8.92 -5.83
C SER A 382 11.26 8.16 -6.74
N CYS A 383 10.75 7.29 -7.61
CA CYS A 383 11.51 6.60 -8.65
C CYS A 383 11.61 7.41 -9.97
N GLY A 384 11.00 8.59 -10.03
CA GLY A 384 10.91 9.41 -11.24
C GLY A 384 9.94 8.88 -12.29
N CYS A 385 8.96 8.07 -11.90
CA CYS A 385 7.91 7.60 -12.79
C CYS A 385 6.88 8.71 -13.09
N PRO A 386 6.55 9.01 -14.36
CA PRO A 386 5.42 9.87 -14.71
C PRO A 386 4.13 9.30 -14.11
N THR A 387 3.46 10.05 -13.24
CA THR A 387 2.35 9.52 -12.43
C THR A 387 1.00 10.08 -12.84
N ILE A 388 0.04 9.20 -13.15
CA ILE A 388 -1.38 9.52 -13.31
C ILE A 388 -2.12 9.03 -12.07
N ALA A 389 -2.78 9.92 -11.32
CA ALA A 389 -3.46 9.53 -10.09
C ALA A 389 -4.79 10.25 -9.88
N SER A 390 -5.59 9.75 -8.92
CA SER A 390 -6.89 10.30 -8.59
C SER A 390 -6.81 11.77 -8.13
N SER A 391 -7.74 12.59 -8.62
CA SER A 391 -7.93 13.99 -8.19
C SER A 391 -8.77 14.12 -6.91
N THR A 392 -9.14 13.01 -6.26
CA THR A 392 -10.03 12.99 -5.10
C THR A 392 -9.34 12.48 -3.83
N THR A 393 -9.95 12.78 -2.68
CA THR A 393 -9.47 12.39 -1.34
C THR A 393 -8.08 12.95 -1.00
N SER A 394 -7.20 12.17 -0.37
CA SER A 394 -5.85 12.59 0.03
C SER A 394 -4.84 12.63 -1.12
N VAL A 395 -5.13 11.97 -2.24
CA VAL A 395 -4.17 11.74 -3.33
C VAL A 395 -3.63 13.06 -3.94
N PRO A 396 -4.43 14.13 -4.11
CA PRO A 396 -3.92 15.44 -4.56
C PRO A 396 -2.87 16.06 -3.63
N GLU A 397 -2.93 15.83 -2.31
CA GLU A 397 -1.92 16.35 -1.36
C GLU A 397 -0.54 15.73 -1.64
N VAL A 398 -0.53 14.46 -2.07
CA VAL A 398 0.70 13.74 -2.44
C VAL A 398 1.16 14.12 -3.84
N LEU A 399 0.24 14.05 -4.82
CA LEU A 399 0.55 14.24 -6.24
C LEU A 399 0.98 15.67 -6.56
N GLY A 400 0.33 16.69 -5.97
CA GLY A 400 0.54 18.10 -6.29
C GLY A 400 0.57 18.37 -7.80
N ASP A 401 1.45 19.28 -8.21
CA ASP A 401 1.79 19.52 -9.63
C ASP A 401 2.81 18.51 -10.19
N GLY A 402 3.15 17.45 -9.44
CA GLY A 402 4.14 16.44 -9.79
C GLY A 402 3.68 15.38 -10.79
N GLY A 403 2.39 15.37 -11.16
CA GLY A 403 1.82 14.40 -12.09
C GLY A 403 0.49 14.87 -12.69
N ILE A 404 -0.30 13.92 -13.21
CA ILE A 404 -1.61 14.18 -13.81
C ILE A 404 -2.71 13.74 -12.84
N ALA A 405 -3.48 14.69 -12.33
CA ALA A 405 -4.66 14.44 -11.50
C ALA A 405 -5.90 14.24 -12.39
N LEU A 406 -6.65 13.14 -12.22
CA LEU A 406 -7.88 12.85 -12.96
C LEU A 406 -9.00 12.41 -12.01
N ASP A 407 -10.25 12.76 -12.30
CA ASP A 407 -11.38 12.12 -11.61
C ASP A 407 -11.32 10.60 -11.85
N PRO A 408 -11.56 9.75 -10.84
CA PRO A 408 -11.47 8.29 -11.01
C PRO A 408 -12.46 7.73 -12.04
N ASN A 409 -13.45 8.51 -12.51
CA ASN A 409 -14.40 8.12 -13.56
C ASN A 409 -14.09 8.77 -14.92
N ASP A 410 -13.05 9.60 -15.05
CA ASP A 410 -12.71 10.30 -16.30
C ASP A 410 -12.04 9.37 -17.31
N ALA A 411 -12.88 8.72 -18.13
CA ALA A 411 -12.46 7.78 -19.14
C ALA A 411 -11.63 8.45 -20.25
N LEU A 412 -11.99 9.67 -20.64
CA LEU A 412 -11.34 10.39 -21.74
C LEU A 412 -9.99 10.96 -21.28
N GLY A 413 -9.95 11.62 -20.11
CA GLY A 413 -8.72 12.14 -19.53
C GLY A 413 -7.68 11.04 -19.29
N LEU A 414 -8.08 9.84 -18.86
CA LEU A 414 -7.15 8.71 -18.72
C LEU A 414 -6.59 8.25 -20.07
N GLN A 415 -7.43 8.11 -21.10
CA GLN A 415 -6.99 7.73 -22.44
C GLN A 415 -6.05 8.78 -23.05
N GLU A 416 -6.37 10.07 -22.89
CA GLU A 416 -5.57 11.18 -23.39
C GLU A 416 -4.23 11.30 -22.65
N ALA A 417 -4.22 11.14 -21.32
CA ALA A 417 -3.00 11.12 -20.51
C ALA A 417 -2.07 9.96 -20.90
N ILE A 418 -2.61 8.74 -21.05
CA ILE A 418 -1.86 7.57 -21.53
C ILE A 418 -1.28 7.84 -22.92
N TYR A 419 -2.09 8.29 -23.87
CA TYR A 419 -1.64 8.55 -25.23
C TYR A 419 -0.58 9.66 -25.30
N LYS A 420 -0.74 10.73 -24.54
CA LYS A 420 0.21 11.85 -24.51
C LYS A 420 1.56 11.42 -23.94
N ILE A 421 1.61 10.72 -22.82
CA ILE A 421 2.88 10.20 -22.25
C ILE A 421 3.52 9.17 -23.21
N TYR A 422 2.70 8.35 -23.89
CA TYR A 422 3.17 7.36 -24.85
C TYR A 422 3.77 7.96 -26.13
N SER A 423 3.21 9.08 -26.62
CA SER A 423 3.56 9.69 -27.91
C SER A 423 4.54 10.87 -27.80
N ASP A 424 4.61 11.55 -26.65
CA ASP A 424 5.50 12.68 -26.40
C ASP A 424 6.51 12.35 -25.29
N GLU A 425 7.69 11.90 -25.71
CA GLU A 425 8.82 11.59 -24.82
C GLU A 425 9.33 12.84 -24.08
N SER A 426 9.16 14.04 -24.65
CA SER A 426 9.59 15.29 -24.00
C SER A 426 8.69 15.62 -22.81
N TYR A 427 7.37 15.48 -22.98
CA TYR A 427 6.38 15.61 -21.92
C TYR A 427 6.52 14.51 -20.85
N ALA A 428 6.83 13.27 -21.25
CA ALA A 428 7.12 12.20 -20.30
C ALA A 428 8.34 12.52 -19.42
N ARG A 429 9.41 13.07 -19.99
CA ARG A 429 10.60 13.53 -19.24
C ARG A 429 10.30 14.72 -18.33
N GLU A 430 9.47 15.68 -18.77
CA GLU A 430 9.01 16.79 -17.94
C GLU A 430 8.25 16.30 -16.69
N LEU A 431 7.28 15.40 -16.88
CA LEU A 431 6.52 14.80 -15.79
C LEU A 431 7.42 13.97 -14.84
N SER A 432 8.39 13.23 -15.37
CA SER A 432 9.39 12.49 -14.57
C SER A 432 10.17 13.43 -13.63
N GLN A 433 10.58 14.60 -14.13
CA GLN A 433 11.30 15.60 -13.35
C GLN A 433 10.39 16.24 -12.27
N ARG A 434 9.18 16.65 -12.65
CA ARG A 434 8.17 17.21 -11.72
C ARG A 434 7.79 16.22 -10.61
N ALA A 435 7.71 14.93 -10.94
CA ALA A 435 7.45 13.86 -9.98
C ALA A 435 8.56 13.76 -8.91
N LEU A 436 9.84 13.81 -9.32
CA LEU A 436 10.99 13.81 -8.40
C LEU A 436 11.01 15.04 -7.49
N GLU A 437 10.74 16.22 -8.04
CA GLU A 437 10.71 17.48 -7.29
C GLU A 437 9.62 17.48 -6.21
N GLN A 438 8.40 17.07 -6.57
CA GLN A 438 7.30 16.92 -5.62
C GLN A 438 7.58 15.80 -4.59
N ALA A 439 8.09 14.64 -5.01
CA ALA A 439 8.46 13.56 -4.08
C ALA A 439 9.54 13.99 -3.07
N GLY A 440 10.48 14.84 -3.48
CA GLY A 440 11.50 15.44 -2.61
C GLY A 440 10.95 16.29 -1.47
N ARG A 441 9.68 16.72 -1.53
CA ARG A 441 8.98 17.41 -0.44
C ARG A 441 8.63 16.49 0.72
N PHE A 442 8.56 15.17 0.51
CA PHE A 442 8.19 14.18 1.51
C PHE A 442 9.42 13.48 2.12
N GLY A 443 9.22 12.85 3.28
CA GLY A 443 10.27 12.08 3.96
C GLY A 443 9.91 11.76 5.40
N TRP A 444 10.38 10.61 5.88
CA TRP A 444 10.08 10.12 7.22
C TRP A 444 10.66 11.01 8.33
N GLU A 445 11.80 11.68 8.07
CA GLU A 445 12.36 12.70 8.97
C GLU A 445 11.41 13.89 9.14
N LYS A 446 10.73 14.34 8.07
CA LYS A 446 9.75 15.43 8.16
C LYS A 446 8.51 14.97 8.91
N CYS A 447 7.99 13.78 8.59
CA CYS A 447 6.88 13.15 9.31
C CYS A 447 7.14 13.07 10.82
N ALA A 448 8.34 12.63 11.22
CA ALA A 448 8.76 12.57 12.63
C ALA A 448 8.93 13.97 13.25
N GLY A 449 9.38 14.97 12.48
CA GLY A 449 9.44 16.36 12.91
C GLY A 449 8.06 16.93 13.25
N GLU A 450 7.06 16.76 12.37
CA GLU A 450 5.68 17.19 12.64
C GLU A 450 5.08 16.48 13.86
N MET A 451 5.33 15.17 14.00
CA MET A 451 4.92 14.40 15.19
C MET A 451 5.61 14.92 16.46
N TYR A 452 6.90 15.26 16.41
CA TYR A 452 7.63 15.83 17.54
C TYR A 452 7.08 17.19 17.96
N SER A 453 6.76 18.07 17.01
CA SER A 453 6.14 19.37 17.27
C SER A 453 4.78 19.20 17.95
N ALA A 454 3.95 18.27 17.45
CA ALA A 454 2.67 17.93 18.06
C ALA A 454 2.82 17.37 19.48
N PHE A 455 3.79 16.49 19.72
CA PHE A 455 4.10 15.94 21.05
C PHE A 455 4.55 17.03 22.02
N SER A 456 5.44 17.93 21.60
CA SER A 456 5.91 19.07 22.42
C SER A 456 4.78 20.03 22.78
N HIS A 457 3.92 20.35 21.81
CA HIS A 457 2.73 21.19 22.02
C HIS A 457 1.77 20.58 23.05
N ALA A 458 1.45 19.29 22.92
CA ALA A 458 0.56 18.59 23.86
C ALA A 458 1.11 18.51 25.30
N LEU A 459 2.43 18.58 25.47
CA LEU A 459 3.11 18.65 26.76
C LEU A 459 3.25 20.08 27.32
N GLY A 460 2.79 21.10 26.59
CA GLY A 460 2.96 22.51 26.97
C GLY A 460 4.42 23.00 26.91
N LYS A 461 5.31 22.27 26.22
CA LYS A 461 6.73 22.64 26.06
C LYS A 461 6.85 23.56 24.84
N GLN A 462 7.46 24.75 24.99
CA GLN A 462 7.75 25.61 23.84
C GLN A 462 8.90 25.04 23.00
N ASP A 463 8.74 25.08 21.67
CA ASP A 463 9.74 24.61 20.72
C ASP A 463 11.05 25.41 20.83
N SER A 464 12.05 24.75 21.40
CA SER A 464 13.44 25.23 21.50
C SER A 464 14.43 24.31 20.78
N ALA A 465 13.97 23.15 20.26
CA ALA A 465 14.80 22.17 19.57
C ALA A 465 14.69 22.23 18.03
N LEU A 466 13.61 22.81 17.49
CA LEU A 466 13.37 22.97 16.05
C LEU A 466 13.32 24.46 15.70
N GLY A 467 14.48 25.06 15.43
CA GLY A 467 14.56 26.49 15.10
C GLY A 467 13.83 26.83 13.80
N ASN A 468 12.88 27.77 13.87
CA ASN A 468 12.27 28.58 12.79
C ASN A 468 12.10 27.95 11.38
N HIS A 469 11.77 26.67 11.27
CA HIS A 469 11.40 26.04 9.99
C HIS A 469 9.88 25.82 9.82
N SER A 470 9.07 26.18 10.81
CA SER A 470 7.60 26.14 10.76
C SER A 470 6.95 27.24 9.89
N ALA A 471 7.74 28.17 9.35
CA ALA A 471 7.23 29.29 8.54
C ALA A 471 7.01 28.95 7.05
N ASP A 472 7.59 27.86 6.54
CA ASP A 472 7.72 27.60 5.08
C ASP A 472 6.65 26.64 4.51
N PHE A 473 5.67 26.24 5.32
CA PHE A 473 4.59 25.31 4.94
C PHE A 473 3.20 25.96 4.87
N GLY A 474 3.10 27.29 5.04
CA GLY A 474 1.82 28.00 5.01
C GLY A 474 1.18 28.15 3.62
N ASP A 475 1.94 28.00 2.54
CA ASP A 475 1.56 28.52 1.21
C ASP A 475 1.01 27.45 0.24
N PHE A 476 0.32 26.42 0.77
CA PHE A 476 -0.42 25.44 -0.05
C PHE A 476 -1.86 25.89 -0.38
N ARG A 477 -2.15 27.20 -0.26
CA ARG A 477 -3.53 27.75 -0.31
C ARG A 477 -3.74 28.98 -1.20
N THR A 478 -2.85 29.27 -2.16
CA THR A 478 -3.02 30.43 -3.07
C THR A 478 -2.46 30.26 -4.50
N THR A 479 -2.92 29.24 -5.23
CA THR A 479 -2.69 29.12 -6.70
C THR A 479 -3.96 28.79 -7.50
N ALA A 480 -5.12 29.28 -7.02
CA ALA A 480 -6.38 29.21 -7.75
C ALA A 480 -7.16 30.53 -7.62
N ASP A 481 -6.58 31.64 -8.11
CA ASP A 481 -7.30 32.78 -8.69
C ASP A 481 -6.33 33.89 -9.12
N HIS A 482 -6.07 34.03 -10.43
CA HIS A 482 -5.83 35.33 -11.10
C HIS A 482 -5.69 35.16 -12.62
N LYS A 483 -6.80 35.29 -13.36
CA LYS A 483 -6.90 36.02 -14.65
C LYS A 483 -8.31 35.96 -15.26
N SER A 484 -9.19 36.87 -14.85
CA SER A 484 -9.86 37.78 -15.80
C SER A 484 -10.63 38.85 -15.03
N SER A 485 -10.52 40.10 -15.50
CA SER A 485 -11.25 41.24 -14.93
C SER A 485 -12.28 41.73 -15.94
N SER A 486 -13.57 41.75 -15.57
CA SER A 486 -14.49 42.79 -16.04
C SER A 486 -15.81 42.86 -15.26
N ALA A 487 -16.08 44.06 -14.74
CA ALA A 487 -17.39 44.72 -14.67
C ALA A 487 -18.52 44.18 -13.77
N LEU A 488 -18.66 44.88 -12.63
CA LEU A 488 -19.88 45.58 -12.15
C LEU A 488 -20.96 44.88 -11.28
N LYS A 489 -21.24 45.61 -10.18
CA LYS A 489 -22.52 45.80 -9.45
C LYS A 489 -22.97 44.75 -8.40
N SER A 490 -22.81 45.17 -7.15
CA SER A 490 -23.54 44.75 -5.95
C SER A 490 -24.97 45.37 -5.89
N PRO A 491 -25.78 45.18 -4.82
CA PRO A 491 -25.78 44.15 -3.76
C PRO A 491 -27.18 43.48 -3.56
N LYS A 492 -27.27 42.43 -2.70
CA LYS A 492 -28.27 42.35 -1.60
C LYS A 492 -28.13 41.07 -0.76
N ASN A 493 -28.43 41.19 0.54
CA ASN A 493 -28.58 40.10 1.50
C ASN A 493 -29.76 39.19 1.09
N TYR A 494 -29.75 37.91 1.51
CA TYR A 494 -30.70 37.42 2.53
C TYR A 494 -30.30 36.04 3.09
N GLU A 495 -30.94 35.69 4.19
CA GLU A 495 -30.60 34.67 5.20
C GLU A 495 -30.68 33.20 4.74
N SER A 496 -30.04 32.35 5.56
CA SER A 496 -30.14 30.89 5.51
C SER A 496 -31.53 30.35 5.83
N ASN A 497 -31.90 29.23 5.21
CA ASN A 497 -32.68 28.20 5.93
C ASN A 497 -32.47 26.80 5.36
N THR A 498 -32.25 25.83 6.25
CA THR A 498 -32.11 24.40 5.97
C THR A 498 -33.46 23.69 6.02
N ALA A 499 -33.74 22.78 5.07
CA ALA A 499 -34.73 21.72 5.27
C ALA A 499 -34.42 20.47 4.42
N ILE A 500 -34.46 19.30 5.06
CA ILE A 500 -34.33 17.97 4.43
C ILE A 500 -35.74 17.43 4.10
N PRO A 501 -35.99 16.84 2.93
CA PRO A 501 -37.21 16.07 2.68
C PRO A 501 -37.02 14.56 2.92
N ARG A 502 -37.89 13.98 3.78
CA ARG A 502 -38.26 12.56 3.75
C ARG A 502 -39.68 12.48 3.18
N ILE A 503 -39.95 11.62 2.19
CA ILE A 503 -41.29 11.07 1.92
C ILE A 503 -41.14 9.60 1.47
N LEU A 504 -42.07 8.77 1.92
CA LEU A 504 -42.35 7.41 1.44
C LEU A 504 -43.88 7.28 1.24
N GLU A 505 -44.29 6.25 0.49
CA GLU A 505 -45.66 5.70 0.35
C GLU A 505 -46.69 6.37 -0.60
N GLU A 506 -46.79 5.74 -1.78
CA GLU A 506 -47.98 5.10 -2.40
C GLU A 506 -49.27 5.87 -2.81
N ASN A 507 -49.53 5.80 -4.13
CA ASN A 507 -50.77 5.36 -4.80
C ASN A 507 -52.16 5.98 -4.43
N GLN A 508 -52.77 6.71 -5.40
CA GLN A 508 -53.98 6.22 -6.09
C GLN A 508 -54.46 7.08 -7.30
N ALA A 509 -54.61 6.39 -8.45
CA ALA A 509 -55.75 6.41 -9.38
C ALA A 509 -56.27 7.69 -10.12
N LYS A 510 -56.39 7.53 -11.46
CA LYS A 510 -57.30 8.20 -12.44
C LYS A 510 -57.04 9.69 -12.78
N SER A 511 -57.39 10.22 -13.96
CA SER A 511 -57.55 9.66 -15.33
C SER A 511 -57.83 10.82 -16.32
N LYS A 512 -57.59 10.58 -17.62
CA LYS A 512 -58.22 11.21 -18.82
C LYS A 512 -57.69 12.55 -19.39
N ASN A 513 -57.78 12.59 -20.72
CA ASN A 513 -57.72 13.69 -21.70
C ASN A 513 -56.33 14.36 -21.87
N GLN A 514 -55.59 14.26 -22.98
CA GLN A 514 -55.87 14.04 -24.42
C GLN A 514 -56.40 15.27 -25.18
N THR A 515 -55.47 16.00 -25.82
CA THR A 515 -55.44 16.62 -27.17
C THR A 515 -54.04 17.26 -27.32
N GLU A 516 -53.23 17.01 -28.35
CA GLU A 516 -53.34 17.49 -29.76
C GLU A 516 -53.32 19.03 -29.86
N LEU A 517 -52.56 19.70 -30.74
CA LEU A 517 -51.84 19.28 -31.97
C LEU A 517 -50.67 20.28 -32.26
N GLU A 518 -49.67 19.85 -33.06
CA GLU A 518 -48.96 20.57 -34.17
C GLU A 518 -48.76 22.12 -34.22
N SER A 519 -47.75 22.71 -34.91
CA SER A 519 -46.60 22.22 -35.71
C SER A 519 -45.67 23.38 -36.15
N SER A 520 -44.43 23.03 -36.58
CA SER A 520 -43.62 23.75 -37.61
C SER A 520 -43.04 25.16 -37.27
N SER A 521 -42.03 25.71 -37.97
CA SER A 521 -40.83 25.15 -38.66
C SER A 521 -39.89 26.28 -39.15
N ARG A 522 -38.59 25.98 -39.36
CA ARG A 522 -37.63 26.66 -40.28
C ARG A 522 -37.29 28.15 -40.00
N ALA A 523 -36.18 28.75 -40.49
CA ALA A 523 -34.87 28.31 -40.99
C ALA A 523 -33.96 29.56 -41.23
N ALA A 524 -32.69 29.35 -41.60
CA ALA A 524 -31.86 30.13 -42.55
C ALA A 524 -30.43 30.51 -42.07
N GLN A 525 -29.53 30.68 -43.06
CA GLN A 525 -28.07 30.86 -42.95
C GLN A 525 -27.61 32.19 -43.57
N SER A 526 -26.40 32.67 -43.21
CA SER A 526 -25.42 33.47 -44.01
C SER A 526 -24.36 34.09 -43.06
N GLY A 527 -23.14 34.51 -43.44
CA GLY A 527 -22.41 34.40 -44.71
C GLY A 527 -21.12 35.29 -44.74
N VAL A 528 -19.95 34.66 -44.97
CA VAL A 528 -18.65 35.11 -45.57
C VAL A 528 -18.22 36.61 -45.65
N ALA A 529 -16.99 36.92 -45.17
CA ALA A 529 -15.92 37.77 -45.79
C ALA A 529 -14.68 37.75 -44.85
N ILE A 530 -13.43 37.38 -45.20
CA ILE A 530 -12.42 37.87 -46.18
C ILE A 530 -11.93 39.32 -45.94
N HIS A 531 -10.73 39.47 -45.36
CA HIS A 531 -9.61 40.23 -45.96
C HIS A 531 -8.28 40.11 -45.17
N SER A 532 -7.17 39.92 -45.90
CA SER A 532 -5.80 40.22 -45.43
C SER A 532 -5.32 41.54 -46.03
N PRO A 533 -4.27 42.15 -45.46
CA PRO A 533 -3.17 42.64 -46.30
C PRO A 533 -1.78 42.18 -45.79
N ASN A 534 -0.76 42.47 -46.60
CA ASN A 534 0.57 41.85 -46.55
C ASN A 534 1.68 42.90 -46.29
N THR A 535 2.87 42.43 -45.90
CA THR A 535 4.21 43.08 -46.03
C THR A 535 4.47 44.47 -45.43
N GLN A 536 5.49 44.55 -44.56
CA GLN A 536 6.69 45.40 -44.80
C GLN A 536 7.90 44.91 -43.99
N ASN A 537 9.10 45.11 -44.55
CA ASN A 537 10.39 44.63 -44.03
C ASN A 537 10.97 45.54 -42.93
N LEU A 538 11.82 44.99 -42.07
CA LEU A 538 13.14 45.58 -41.76
C LEU A 538 14.08 44.57 -41.07
N GLU A 539 15.38 44.71 -41.35
CA GLU A 539 16.43 43.72 -41.09
C GLU A 539 17.24 44.04 -39.81
N SER A 540 17.75 43.00 -39.14
CA SER A 540 19.12 42.90 -38.60
C SER A 540 19.23 41.58 -37.81
N SER A 541 19.79 40.47 -38.29
CA SER A 541 21.19 40.22 -38.69
C SER A 541 22.21 40.41 -37.56
N ILE A 542 22.58 39.32 -36.88
CA ILE A 542 23.95 38.99 -36.45
C ILE A 542 24.09 37.47 -36.59
N ASP A 543 24.86 37.06 -37.60
CA ASP A 543 25.47 35.74 -37.76
C ASP A 543 26.66 35.62 -36.76
N CYS A 544 27.42 34.53 -36.59
CA CYS A 544 27.75 33.47 -37.55
C CYS A 544 28.22 32.16 -36.87
N HIS A 545 28.20 31.10 -37.69
CA HIS A 545 28.86 29.81 -37.52
C HIS A 545 30.35 29.84 -37.16
N ALA A 546 30.84 28.74 -36.59
CA ALA A 546 32.06 28.07 -37.08
C ALA A 546 32.02 26.56 -36.77
N ASP A 547 32.54 25.75 -37.69
CA ASP A 547 32.51 24.29 -37.67
C ASP A 547 33.92 23.68 -37.58
N PHE A 548 33.99 22.41 -37.16
CA PHE A 548 35.01 21.39 -37.48
C PHE A 548 36.47 21.41 -36.93
N GLN A 549 36.75 20.27 -36.25
CA GLN A 549 37.93 19.38 -36.36
C GLN A 549 39.28 19.61 -35.63
N SER A 550 39.49 18.66 -34.69
CA SER A 550 40.67 17.79 -34.55
C SER A 550 41.83 18.19 -33.61
N ALA A 551 42.01 17.35 -32.59
CA ALA A 551 43.30 16.86 -32.11
C ALA A 551 43.09 15.43 -31.54
N ARG A 552 44.06 14.54 -31.73
CA ARG A 552 44.06 13.14 -31.23
C ARG A 552 45.03 12.98 -30.06
N ASN A 553 44.85 11.89 -29.31
CA ASN A 553 45.72 11.36 -28.24
C ASN A 553 45.64 12.20 -26.94
N ASP A 554 45.65 11.62 -25.74
CA ASP A 554 46.29 10.36 -25.35
C ASP A 554 45.38 9.21 -24.89
N SER A 555 45.85 8.00 -25.19
CA SER A 555 45.39 6.74 -24.60
C SER A 555 46.29 6.35 -23.42
N ASN A 556 45.73 5.95 -22.27
CA ASN A 556 46.28 4.87 -21.45
C ASN A 556 45.31 4.37 -20.36
N ASN A 557 45.40 3.06 -20.07
CA ASN A 557 44.81 2.34 -18.93
C ASN A 557 43.28 2.24 -18.83
N ALA A 558 42.70 1.40 -19.69
CA ALA A 558 41.54 0.59 -19.33
C ALA A 558 42.00 -0.81 -18.86
N GLN A 559 41.94 -1.10 -17.56
CA GLN A 559 42.03 -2.47 -17.01
C GLN A 559 41.54 -2.52 -15.55
N SER A 560 40.24 -2.73 -15.34
CA SER A 560 39.65 -3.45 -14.19
C SER A 560 38.12 -3.51 -14.35
N LEU A 561 37.64 -4.53 -15.05
CA LEU A 561 36.23 -4.90 -15.15
C LEU A 561 36.17 -6.44 -15.11
N ASN A 562 36.44 -7.05 -13.94
CA ASN A 562 36.20 -8.46 -13.67
C ASN A 562 36.42 -8.86 -12.19
N GLU A 563 35.79 -8.16 -11.24
CA GLU A 563 35.71 -8.63 -9.84
C GLU A 563 34.26 -8.54 -9.34
N LEU A 564 33.51 -9.64 -9.50
CA LEU A 564 32.33 -10.11 -8.74
C LEU A 564 31.58 -11.21 -9.54
N ALA A 565 32.33 -12.17 -10.07
CA ALA A 565 31.80 -13.34 -10.79
C ALA A 565 32.58 -14.63 -10.49
N GLN A 566 33.28 -14.69 -9.36
CA GLN A 566 33.95 -15.90 -8.86
C GLN A 566 33.86 -15.95 -7.33
N ASP A 567 32.78 -16.52 -6.80
CA ASP A 567 32.83 -17.19 -5.49
C ASP A 567 31.70 -18.22 -5.36
N SER A 568 31.84 -19.30 -6.15
CA SER A 568 30.98 -20.49 -6.04
C SER A 568 31.74 -21.78 -6.39
N ARG A 569 32.83 -22.02 -5.64
CA ARG A 569 33.33 -23.36 -5.27
C ARG A 569 34.50 -23.25 -4.29
N ASN A 570 34.56 -24.22 -3.37
CA ASN A 570 35.59 -24.43 -2.33
C ASN A 570 35.47 -23.52 -1.08
N PHE A 571 34.78 -24.01 -0.04
CA PHE A 571 35.43 -24.20 1.28
C PHE A 571 34.59 -25.16 2.17
N THR A 572 34.92 -26.44 2.07
CA THR A 572 34.80 -27.40 3.18
C THR A 572 36.21 -27.72 3.63
N GLN A 573 36.42 -27.89 4.95
CA GLN A 573 37.70 -28.23 5.61
C GLN A 573 38.73 -27.06 5.62
N ASN A 574 39.44 -26.72 6.71
CA ASN A 574 39.57 -27.33 8.05
C ASN A 574 39.63 -26.26 9.16
N ALA A 575 39.17 -26.61 10.36
CA ALA A 575 39.52 -25.93 11.61
C ALA A 575 40.60 -26.76 12.34
N PRO A 576 41.56 -26.15 13.06
CA PRO A 576 42.61 -26.89 13.76
C PRO A 576 42.10 -27.59 15.02
N THR A 577 42.64 -28.79 15.24
CA THR A 577 42.39 -29.73 16.34
C THR A 577 42.84 -29.24 17.71
N LEU A 578 42.23 -29.77 18.78
CA LEU A 578 42.98 -30.29 19.94
C LEU A 578 42.16 -31.33 20.77
N ASN A 579 42.82 -32.44 21.08
CA ASN A 579 42.52 -33.49 22.09
C ASN A 579 41.37 -34.51 21.88
N ALA A 580 41.81 -35.76 21.64
CA ALA A 580 41.07 -37.01 21.85
C ALA A 580 41.34 -37.55 23.29
N PRO A 581 40.86 -38.75 23.75
CA PRO A 581 41.18 -40.06 23.14
C PRO A 581 40.06 -41.14 23.10
N GLN A 582 40.18 -42.06 22.10
CA GLN A 582 39.98 -43.53 22.13
C GLN A 582 38.70 -44.15 22.76
N ALA A 583 38.06 -45.20 22.21
CA ALA A 583 38.63 -46.45 21.68
C ALA A 583 37.67 -47.23 20.74
N GLN A 584 38.19 -48.26 20.07
CA GLN A 584 37.50 -49.09 19.06
C GLN A 584 36.84 -50.36 19.62
N ALA A 585 35.84 -50.89 18.92
CA ALA A 585 35.64 -52.33 18.74
C ALA A 585 34.88 -52.64 17.42
N ASN A 586 35.26 -53.71 16.73
CA ASN A 586 34.72 -54.15 15.44
C ASN A 586 33.38 -54.90 15.59
N LEU A 587 32.68 -55.14 14.47
CA LEU A 587 32.40 -56.50 13.96
C LEU A 587 31.77 -56.51 12.56
N ASP A 588 31.73 -57.69 11.95
CA ASP A 588 31.78 -57.93 10.50
C ASP A 588 30.80 -59.05 10.06
N SER A 589 30.65 -59.25 8.75
CA SER A 589 30.16 -60.46 8.03
C SER A 589 28.64 -60.73 7.84
N SER A 590 28.28 -60.78 6.56
CA SER A 590 27.38 -61.71 5.81
C SER A 590 26.34 -62.62 6.53
N LYS A 591 25.10 -62.66 5.98
CA LYS A 591 24.43 -63.85 5.35
C LYS A 591 22.93 -63.62 5.02
N SER A 592 22.39 -64.46 4.15
CA SER A 592 20.97 -64.68 3.81
C SER A 592 20.66 -66.20 3.93
N PRO A 593 19.44 -66.76 3.65
CA PRO A 593 18.09 -66.21 3.43
C PRO A 593 17.00 -66.99 4.26
N SER A 594 15.73 -66.98 3.77
CA SER A 594 14.65 -68.01 3.89
C SER A 594 13.43 -67.83 4.82
N ASP A 595 12.27 -67.58 4.18
CA ASP A 595 10.93 -68.18 4.33
C ASP A 595 10.32 -68.57 5.70
N SER A 596 9.15 -67.99 5.98
CA SER A 596 7.94 -68.74 6.36
C SER A 596 6.66 -67.93 6.03
N LYS A 597 5.49 -68.58 6.05
CA LYS A 597 4.25 -68.23 5.32
C LYS A 597 3.05 -67.99 6.26
N ILE A 598 1.99 -67.33 5.72
CA ILE A 598 0.53 -67.49 6.10
C ILE A 598 0.17 -66.93 7.50
N LEU A 599 -0.88 -66.15 7.79
CA LEU A 599 -2.00 -65.42 7.11
C LEU A 599 -2.46 -64.30 8.12
N ASP A 600 -3.35 -63.32 7.90
CA ASP A 600 -4.25 -62.95 6.78
C ASP A 600 -4.60 -61.42 6.78
N GLU A 601 -5.49 -61.02 5.87
CA GLU A 601 -6.48 -59.91 5.90
C GLU A 601 -6.05 -58.45 6.22
N LYS A 602 -5.97 -57.69 5.12
CA LYS A 602 -6.64 -56.39 4.85
C LYS A 602 -6.05 -55.07 5.39
N CYS A 603 -5.43 -54.40 4.41
CA CYS A 603 -5.45 -52.94 4.15
C CYS A 603 -4.73 -52.02 5.16
N GLY A 604 -3.78 -51.17 4.74
CA GLY A 604 -3.31 -50.94 3.37
C GLY A 604 -2.50 -49.65 3.25
N LEU A 605 -1.17 -49.80 3.34
CA LEU A 605 -0.15 -48.85 2.87
C LEU A 605 -0.05 -47.47 3.57
N GLN A 606 0.71 -47.46 4.66
CA GLN A 606 1.62 -46.33 4.91
C GLN A 606 2.82 -46.36 3.94
N GLY A 607 3.27 -45.17 3.54
CA GLY A 607 4.70 -44.80 3.51
C GLY A 607 5.65 -45.52 2.55
N LYS A 608 6.05 -44.80 1.49
CA LYS A 608 7.44 -44.85 1.00
C LYS A 608 8.14 -43.52 1.29
N SER A 609 9.44 -43.61 1.54
CA SER A 609 10.25 -42.54 2.11
C SER A 609 11.21 -41.90 1.10
N GLN A 610 11.64 -40.69 1.45
CA GLN A 610 12.83 -39.95 1.01
C GLN A 610 12.88 -39.23 -0.35
N ARG A 611 13.10 -37.91 -0.21
CA ARG A 611 14.03 -37.04 -0.96
C ARG A 611 13.84 -36.91 -2.47
N SER A 612 13.35 -35.75 -2.91
CA SER A 612 14.19 -34.60 -3.32
C SER A 612 13.37 -33.52 -4.06
N TYR A 613 14.01 -32.36 -4.27
CA TYR A 613 13.57 -31.19 -5.03
C TYR A 613 12.55 -30.21 -4.41
N LEU A 614 12.99 -28.95 -4.47
CA LEU A 614 12.29 -27.71 -4.18
C LEU A 614 11.55 -27.24 -5.46
N SER A 615 10.74 -26.19 -5.32
CA SER A 615 10.04 -25.39 -6.35
C SER A 615 8.65 -25.86 -6.81
N GLY A 616 7.86 -24.87 -7.23
CA GLY A 616 6.39 -24.86 -7.37
C GLY A 616 5.84 -23.67 -6.57
N ASN A 617 5.31 -22.58 -7.14
CA ASN A 617 4.71 -22.34 -8.46
C ASN A 617 3.53 -23.27 -8.79
N ASP A 618 2.31 -22.75 -8.63
CA ASP A 618 1.13 -23.24 -9.33
C ASP A 618 0.81 -22.27 -10.48
N CYS A 619 1.34 -22.59 -11.67
CA CYS A 619 0.82 -22.09 -12.93
C CYS A 619 -0.31 -23.00 -13.40
N ARG A 620 -1.36 -22.46 -14.02
CA ARG A 620 -2.24 -23.22 -14.90
C ARG A 620 -2.17 -22.64 -16.29
N ASP A 621 -1.46 -23.36 -17.16
CA ASP A 621 -1.42 -23.08 -18.58
C ASP A 621 -2.77 -23.42 -19.23
N PHE A 622 -3.17 -22.59 -20.19
CA PHE A 622 -4.19 -22.93 -21.18
C PHE A 622 -3.55 -22.90 -22.57
N SER A 623 -3.23 -24.08 -23.09
CA SER A 623 -2.96 -24.28 -24.52
C SER A 623 -4.27 -24.55 -25.27
N PRO A 624 -4.41 -24.14 -26.54
CA PRO A 624 -5.66 -24.30 -27.28
C PRO A 624 -5.90 -25.76 -27.66
N LEU A 625 -7.12 -26.26 -27.41
CA LEU A 625 -7.56 -27.58 -27.86
C LEU A 625 -8.09 -27.53 -29.31
N PRO A 626 -7.95 -28.63 -30.09
CA PRO A 626 -8.17 -28.62 -31.53
C PRO A 626 -9.65 -28.65 -31.92
N HIS A 627 -9.93 -28.16 -33.15
CA HIS A 627 -11.24 -28.26 -33.79
C HIS A 627 -11.77 -29.71 -33.84
N PHE A 628 -12.96 -29.92 -33.29
CA PHE A 628 -13.80 -31.06 -33.65
C PHE A 628 -15.15 -30.56 -34.16
N SER A 629 -15.45 -30.89 -35.42
CA SER A 629 -16.73 -30.63 -36.07
C SER A 629 -17.69 -31.79 -35.79
N LEU A 630 -18.82 -31.50 -35.14
CA LEU A 630 -19.96 -32.42 -35.07
C LEU A 630 -21.27 -31.65 -35.30
N LYS A 631 -22.04 -32.13 -36.29
CA LYS A 631 -23.42 -31.72 -36.55
C LYS A 631 -24.36 -32.40 -35.54
N ALA A 632 -25.35 -31.66 -35.05
CA ALA A 632 -26.68 -32.14 -34.67
C ALA A 632 -27.59 -30.90 -34.66
N GLU A 633 -28.52 -30.73 -35.60
CA GLU A 633 -29.85 -31.33 -35.64
C GLU A 633 -30.78 -30.87 -34.51
N SER A 634 -31.83 -30.15 -34.92
CA SER A 634 -32.93 -29.64 -34.11
C SER A 634 -34.01 -30.69 -33.84
N PRO A 635 -34.68 -30.66 -32.69
CA PRO A 635 -36.05 -31.18 -32.55
C PRO A 635 -37.10 -30.07 -32.44
N GLN A 636 -38.28 -30.34 -33.01
CA GLN A 636 -39.44 -29.44 -33.04
C GLN A 636 -40.28 -29.49 -31.76
N ALA A 637 -41.19 -28.52 -31.62
CA ALA A 637 -42.22 -28.46 -30.60
C ALA A 637 -43.35 -29.51 -30.78
N LYS A 638 -43.94 -29.92 -29.64
CA LYS A 638 -45.34 -30.34 -29.40
C LYS A 638 -45.58 -30.09 -27.89
N LYS A 639 -46.60 -29.32 -27.45
CA LYS A 639 -48.03 -29.69 -27.36
C LYS A 639 -48.25 -31.07 -26.72
N GLU A 640 -48.50 -31.09 -25.42
CA GLU A 640 -49.85 -31.08 -24.83
C GLU A 640 -49.84 -30.37 -23.47
#